data_AF-A0A3M7CLG4-F1
#
_entry.id   AF-A0A3M7CLG4-F1
#
_cell.length_a   1.000
_cell.length_b   1.000
_cell.length_c   1.000
_cell.angle_alpha   90.00
_cell.angle_beta   90.00
_cell.angle_gamma   90.00
#
_symmetry.space_group_name_H-M   'P 1'
#
loop_
_entity.id
_entity.type
_entity.pdbx_description
1 polymer ?
#
loop_
_entity_poly.entity_id
_entity_poly.type
_entity_poly.pdbx_seq_one_letter_code
_entity_poly.pdbx_strand_id
1 'polypeptide(L)'
;MASSFKDYITTHNLQTWGSLSEFSGTRLAIDAEDYLHTLLTNPQTREPLLPALGGLPFALQKHVDESLQGFKDAGIDVVWLFNGLQSASQSGEAVDEWRKASEGLSHAWRVYDEGKGDEAVVAFGKSCTYKTAHITRSLLSHLHDKSQTILVAPYTAAAQCVYLESTSHVDAIAGSASALIFGAERVITTFDFSSQRIAWVELRTLSGKFMLNKPAFEDLMLLSGCIDILLPCLPELEPQDGITRIQSARAMLTRFRDDGHAAALSVAQNSQMARPPTADPTPTPAMQYLDSFRRAKYAIRHAVHLTHEGHVTPFAAEKLPNDAHDFVGQRLPEEVYYYLSRGLIGPRVLNWRTSMSVTETPPLDGLGVGVYRDIVRGKGMNGLRAQALALLTKSLHRYYQKTDVDLVCWFNEADKRPLGIPDLSEPSANADTWHVREPSLPKASSAGSASTQLSPMNTPILYAISSLAEETAAKATKTPRSDSSTLSSATELIANTTWRFLHDRGYINPDHSLSAWGKALKTSLDYAQQHNLLNKTTSPTEIEEALLMAYELLRLEILTTKPLFPTAQLSGAPLRGTDTDKANTLLISRVASLGLFKHAAIGYTGPLSRHLLAYQQLTSLLRSGLRDLLEMHAANIFLSGSADRKTAGSPTVLTEVGSKLPLARDPDLGLSLVVKSYLDELSNEPERRSDIRAWFNHAEDVEGDLGKCWGVWEA
;
A
#
# COMPACT_ATOMS: atom_id res chain seq x y z
N MET A 1 5.48 -0.09 -15.16
CA MET A 1 6.14 -0.05 -16.50
C MET A 1 7.65 -0.30 -16.43
N ALA A 2 8.22 -0.41 -15.23
CA ALA A 2 9.63 -0.67 -14.96
C ALA A 2 10.21 -1.97 -15.57
N SER A 3 9.41 -3.03 -15.79
CA SER A 3 9.91 -4.26 -16.44
C SER A 3 10.43 -4.00 -17.85
N SER A 4 9.84 -3.02 -18.57
CA SER A 4 10.21 -2.68 -19.94
C SER A 4 11.71 -2.42 -20.11
N PHE A 5 12.33 -1.77 -19.11
CA PHE A 5 13.77 -1.51 -19.13
C PHE A 5 14.57 -2.79 -18.93
N LYS A 6 14.24 -3.60 -17.91
CA LYS A 6 14.93 -4.88 -17.64
C LYS A 6 14.77 -5.88 -18.79
N ASP A 7 13.58 -5.95 -19.37
CA ASP A 7 13.28 -6.77 -20.55
C ASP A 7 14.10 -6.29 -21.76
N TYR A 8 14.21 -4.97 -21.96
CA TYR A 8 14.99 -4.39 -23.05
C TYR A 8 16.48 -4.70 -22.92
N ILE A 9 17.10 -4.48 -21.75
CA ILE A 9 18.53 -4.73 -21.54
C ILE A 9 18.87 -6.22 -21.65
N THR A 10 17.96 -7.10 -21.21
CA THR A 10 18.13 -8.56 -21.33
C THR A 10 18.06 -8.98 -22.79
N THR A 11 17.02 -8.54 -23.51
CA THR A 11 16.80 -8.88 -24.93
C THR A 11 17.96 -8.42 -25.83
N HIS A 12 18.56 -7.27 -25.51
CA HIS A 12 19.66 -6.69 -26.30
C HIS A 12 21.06 -7.03 -25.76
N ASN A 13 21.17 -7.92 -24.75
CA ASN A 13 22.43 -8.32 -24.12
C ASN A 13 23.30 -7.13 -23.66
N LEU A 14 22.67 -6.15 -23.00
CA LEU A 14 23.35 -4.93 -22.51
C LEU A 14 23.86 -5.06 -21.07
N GLN A 15 23.60 -6.19 -20.42
CA GLN A 15 24.05 -6.48 -19.07
C GLN A 15 25.45 -7.09 -19.07
N THR A 16 26.24 -6.72 -18.06
CA THR A 16 27.49 -7.40 -17.72
C THR A 16 27.22 -8.38 -16.60
N TRP A 17 27.77 -9.58 -16.70
CA TRP A 17 27.63 -10.62 -15.69
C TRP A 17 28.96 -10.87 -14.98
N GLY A 18 28.90 -10.96 -13.65
CA GLY A 18 30.04 -11.30 -12.79
C GLY A 18 29.69 -12.44 -11.82
N SER A 19 30.69 -12.88 -11.05
CA SER A 19 30.47 -13.84 -9.97
C SER A 19 29.87 -13.13 -8.74
N LEU A 20 28.92 -13.78 -8.08
CA LEU A 20 28.37 -13.25 -6.82
C LEU A 20 29.45 -13.13 -5.72
N SER A 21 30.49 -13.98 -5.77
CA SER A 21 31.61 -13.96 -4.82
C SER A 21 32.44 -12.66 -4.87
N GLU A 22 32.42 -11.95 -6.00
CA GLU A 22 33.11 -10.65 -6.15
C GLU A 22 32.49 -9.56 -5.27
N PHE A 23 31.24 -9.76 -4.82
CA PHE A 23 30.49 -8.83 -3.99
C PHE A 23 30.52 -9.22 -2.51
N SER A 24 31.28 -10.25 -2.12
CA SER A 24 31.37 -10.65 -0.72
C SER A 24 31.99 -9.55 0.14
N GLY A 25 31.35 -9.23 1.27
CA GLY A 25 31.74 -8.12 2.14
C GLY A 25 31.28 -6.74 1.68
N THR A 26 30.53 -6.64 0.58
CA THR A 26 29.94 -5.37 0.13
C THR A 26 28.60 -5.11 0.80
N ARG A 27 28.23 -3.83 0.83
CA ARG A 27 26.94 -3.34 1.31
C ARG A 27 26.14 -2.74 0.16
N LEU A 28 24.98 -3.30 -0.14
CA LEU A 28 24.13 -2.90 -1.26
C LEU A 28 22.93 -2.08 -0.80
N ALA A 29 22.59 -1.02 -1.55
CA ALA A 29 21.28 -0.38 -1.46
C ALA A 29 20.31 -1.06 -2.42
N ILE A 30 19.22 -1.62 -1.90
CA ILE A 30 18.15 -2.25 -2.70
C ILE A 30 16.97 -1.29 -2.79
N ASP A 31 16.60 -0.90 -4.01
CA ASP A 31 15.31 -0.25 -4.28
C ASP A 31 14.17 -1.27 -4.09
N ALA A 32 13.41 -1.11 -3.00
CA ALA A 32 12.39 -2.07 -2.60
C ALA A 32 11.22 -2.13 -3.58
N GLU A 33 10.89 -1.03 -4.26
CA GLU A 33 9.80 -1.00 -5.25
C GLU A 33 10.22 -1.76 -6.51
N ASP A 34 11.44 -1.56 -6.99
CA ASP A 34 11.98 -2.31 -8.14
C ASP A 34 12.11 -3.82 -7.82
N TYR A 35 12.56 -4.15 -6.61
CA TYR A 35 12.61 -5.53 -6.13
C TYR A 35 11.21 -6.17 -6.13
N LEU A 36 10.23 -5.50 -5.52
CA LEU A 36 8.85 -5.98 -5.46
C LEU A 36 8.24 -6.12 -6.85
N HIS A 37 8.40 -5.10 -7.70
CA HIS A 37 7.92 -5.14 -9.09
C HIS A 37 8.54 -6.31 -9.86
N THR A 38 9.82 -6.62 -9.63
CA THR A 38 10.49 -7.78 -10.23
C THR A 38 9.82 -9.09 -9.82
N LEU A 39 9.51 -9.27 -8.52
CA LEU A 39 8.80 -10.46 -8.04
C LEU A 39 7.38 -10.58 -8.62
N LEU A 40 6.66 -9.46 -8.75
CA LEU A 40 5.28 -9.45 -9.24
C LEU A 40 5.16 -9.60 -10.76
N THR A 41 6.25 -9.42 -11.51
CA THR A 41 6.22 -9.47 -12.99
C THR A 41 7.02 -10.62 -13.59
N ASN A 42 8.03 -11.14 -12.89
CA ASN A 42 8.82 -12.27 -13.37
C ASN A 42 7.93 -13.53 -13.54
N PRO A 43 7.90 -14.17 -14.72
CA PRO A 43 7.09 -15.37 -14.96
C PRO A 43 7.26 -16.52 -13.96
N GLN A 44 8.41 -16.62 -13.29
CA GLN A 44 8.70 -17.69 -12.31
C GLN A 44 8.14 -17.40 -10.91
N THR A 45 7.93 -16.14 -10.55
CA THR A 45 7.51 -15.72 -9.20
C THR A 45 6.16 -15.04 -9.17
N ARG A 46 5.69 -14.52 -10.32
CA ARG A 46 4.42 -13.79 -10.39
C ARG A 46 3.23 -14.70 -10.13
N GLU A 47 2.20 -14.12 -9.52
CA GLU A 47 0.91 -14.77 -9.30
C GLU A 47 -0.14 -14.08 -10.18
N PRO A 48 -0.48 -14.64 -11.38
CA PRO A 48 -1.32 -13.94 -12.36
C PRO A 48 -2.73 -13.61 -11.86
N LEU A 49 -3.26 -14.41 -10.92
CA LEU A 49 -4.60 -14.24 -10.36
C LEU A 49 -4.66 -13.29 -9.15
N LEU A 50 -3.54 -12.69 -8.74
CA LEU A 50 -3.52 -11.69 -7.67
C LEU A 50 -4.55 -10.56 -7.85
N PRO A 51 -4.74 -9.98 -9.07
CA PRO A 51 -5.76 -8.96 -9.28
C PRO A 51 -7.21 -9.46 -9.11
N ALA A 52 -7.43 -10.78 -9.26
CA ALA A 52 -8.74 -11.40 -9.08
C ALA A 52 -9.04 -11.77 -7.62
N LEU A 53 -8.02 -11.75 -6.74
CA LEU A 53 -8.12 -12.16 -5.33
C LEU A 53 -7.96 -11.00 -4.34
N GLY A 54 -7.20 -9.95 -4.71
CA GLY A 54 -6.78 -8.94 -3.73
C GLY A 54 -5.75 -9.50 -2.74
N GLY A 55 -5.52 -8.79 -1.64
CA GLY A 55 -4.62 -9.24 -0.56
C GLY A 55 -3.12 -9.23 -0.91
N LEU A 56 -2.38 -10.22 -0.43
CA LEU A 56 -0.94 -10.37 -0.70
C LEU A 56 -0.71 -11.62 -1.57
N PRO A 57 0.34 -11.66 -2.41
CA PRO A 57 0.75 -12.90 -3.07
C PRO A 57 1.11 -13.97 -2.03
N PHE A 58 0.65 -15.20 -2.23
CA PHE A 58 0.87 -16.31 -1.30
C PHE A 58 2.34 -16.70 -1.19
N ALA A 59 3.10 -16.62 -2.27
CA ALA A 59 4.51 -16.98 -2.32
C ALA A 59 5.47 -15.83 -1.95
N LEU A 60 4.95 -14.61 -1.72
CA LEU A 60 5.77 -13.42 -1.50
C LEU A 60 6.79 -13.60 -0.37
N GLN A 61 6.32 -14.05 0.80
CA GLN A 61 7.17 -14.22 1.97
C GLN A 61 8.28 -15.24 1.72
N LYS A 62 7.96 -16.36 1.04
CA LYS A 62 8.93 -17.39 0.66
C LYS A 62 10.02 -16.82 -0.23
N HIS A 63 9.67 -16.08 -1.28
CA HIS A 63 10.65 -15.50 -2.20
C HIS A 63 11.53 -14.43 -1.55
N VAL A 64 10.98 -13.65 -0.61
CA VAL A 64 11.76 -12.71 0.19
C VAL A 64 12.75 -13.45 1.08
N ASP A 65 12.30 -14.49 1.80
CA ASP A 65 13.16 -15.28 2.68
C ASP A 65 14.28 -16.00 1.91
N GLU A 66 13.98 -16.55 0.72
CA GLU A 66 14.97 -17.14 -0.18
C GLU A 66 16.02 -16.11 -0.64
N SER A 67 15.59 -14.89 -0.99
CA SER A 67 16.50 -13.81 -1.41
C SER A 67 17.39 -13.33 -0.25
N LEU A 68 16.83 -13.16 0.95
CA LEU A 68 17.58 -12.81 2.16
C LEU A 68 18.63 -13.87 2.50
N GLN A 69 18.28 -15.14 2.37
CA GLN A 69 19.22 -16.24 2.57
C GLN A 69 20.32 -16.20 1.50
N GLY A 70 19.98 -15.95 0.24
CA GLY A 70 20.95 -15.78 -0.84
C GLY A 70 21.96 -14.66 -0.61
N PHE A 71 21.52 -13.49 -0.12
CA PHE A 71 22.42 -12.39 0.25
C PHE A 71 23.34 -12.78 1.40
N LYS A 72 22.80 -13.43 2.43
CA LYS A 72 23.56 -13.90 3.59
C LYS A 72 24.63 -14.92 3.20
N ASP A 73 24.29 -15.89 2.35
CA ASP A 73 25.23 -16.93 1.89
C ASP A 73 26.35 -16.35 1.02
N ALA A 74 26.08 -15.27 0.28
CA ALA A 74 27.08 -14.52 -0.46
C ALA A 74 27.95 -13.59 0.42
N GLY A 75 27.58 -13.39 1.68
CA GLY A 75 28.24 -12.44 2.57
C GLY A 75 27.99 -10.97 2.17
N ILE A 76 26.81 -10.66 1.64
CA ILE A 76 26.39 -9.33 1.20
C ILE A 76 25.49 -8.71 2.28
N ASP A 77 25.82 -7.51 2.76
CA ASP A 77 24.93 -6.72 3.61
C ASP A 77 23.97 -5.88 2.73
N VAL A 78 22.73 -5.73 3.17
CA VAL A 78 21.70 -5.05 2.36
C VAL A 78 20.96 -3.99 3.18
N VAL A 79 20.78 -2.83 2.55
CA VAL A 79 19.92 -1.75 3.05
C VAL A 79 18.73 -1.63 2.11
N TRP A 80 17.53 -1.73 2.65
CA TRP A 80 16.29 -1.66 1.89
C TRP A 80 15.75 -0.23 1.87
N LEU A 81 15.61 0.32 0.66
CA LEU A 81 15.16 1.68 0.42
C LEU A 81 13.75 1.67 -0.15
N PHE A 82 12.83 2.31 0.57
CA PHE A 82 11.43 2.43 0.19
C PHE A 82 11.12 3.83 -0.34
N ASN A 83 10.18 3.93 -1.29
CA ASN A 83 9.65 5.22 -1.73
C ASN A 83 8.82 5.88 -0.60
N GLY A 84 9.00 7.19 -0.43
CA GLY A 84 8.21 8.03 0.47
C GLY A 84 7.14 8.82 -0.27
N LEU A 85 7.24 10.15 -0.23
CA LEU A 85 6.23 11.02 -0.81
C LEU A 85 6.26 11.01 -2.34
N GLN A 86 5.09 11.25 -2.93
CA GLN A 86 4.95 11.48 -4.36
C GLN A 86 5.42 12.89 -4.72
N SER A 87 6.15 12.97 -5.82
CA SER A 87 6.63 14.22 -6.40
C SER A 87 5.48 14.94 -7.11
N ALA A 88 5.42 16.27 -7.05
CA ALA A 88 4.40 17.05 -7.76
C ALA A 88 4.50 16.93 -9.30
N SER A 89 5.64 16.46 -9.82
CA SER A 89 5.78 16.09 -11.23
C SER A 89 4.82 15.00 -11.70
N GLN A 90 4.28 14.18 -10.79
CA GLN A 90 3.40 13.04 -11.12
C GLN A 90 1.92 13.46 -11.30
N SER A 91 1.57 14.74 -11.12
CA SER A 91 0.17 15.19 -11.06
C SER A 91 -0.47 15.32 -12.45
N GLY A 92 -1.41 14.43 -12.80
CA GLY A 92 -2.40 14.69 -13.86
C GLY A 92 -2.76 13.50 -14.76
N GLU A 93 -1.85 12.54 -14.93
CA GLU A 93 -1.94 11.58 -16.05
C GLU A 93 -2.21 10.14 -15.65
N ALA A 94 -2.10 9.84 -14.36
CA ALA A 94 -2.39 8.51 -13.86
C ALA A 94 -3.88 8.13 -14.03
N VAL A 95 -4.77 9.10 -14.30
CA VAL A 95 -6.19 8.88 -14.67
C VAL A 95 -6.37 7.95 -15.85
N ASP A 96 -5.68 8.19 -16.95
CA ASP A 96 -5.84 7.39 -18.16
C ASP A 96 -5.24 5.99 -17.96
N GLU A 97 -4.16 5.87 -17.19
CA GLU A 97 -3.60 4.57 -16.79
C GLU A 97 -4.59 3.78 -15.94
N TRP A 98 -5.25 4.42 -14.97
CA TRP A 98 -6.26 3.77 -14.13
C TRP A 98 -7.49 3.35 -14.95
N ARG A 99 -7.90 4.15 -15.93
CA ARG A 99 -9.00 3.78 -16.84
C ARG A 99 -8.64 2.52 -17.63
N LYS A 100 -7.45 2.47 -18.21
CA LYS A 100 -6.95 1.30 -18.96
C LYS A 100 -6.77 0.07 -18.08
N ALA A 101 -6.28 0.25 -16.86
CA ALA A 101 -6.22 -0.80 -15.85
C ALA A 101 -7.61 -1.40 -15.61
N SER A 102 -8.62 -0.55 -15.40
CA SER A 102 -10.01 -0.95 -15.19
C SER A 102 -10.61 -1.67 -16.40
N GLU A 103 -10.31 -1.20 -17.62
CA GLU A 103 -10.73 -1.84 -18.88
C GLU A 103 -10.06 -3.21 -19.08
N GLY A 104 -8.76 -3.30 -18.81
CA GLY A 104 -7.99 -4.54 -18.88
C GLY A 104 -8.47 -5.60 -17.89
N LEU A 105 -8.82 -5.19 -16.66
CA LEU A 105 -9.43 -6.07 -15.66
C LEU A 105 -10.85 -6.49 -16.07
N SER A 106 -11.66 -5.56 -16.59
CA SER A 106 -13.00 -5.87 -17.09
C SER A 106 -12.97 -6.86 -18.25
N HIS A 107 -11.98 -6.76 -19.14
CA HIS A 107 -11.74 -7.73 -20.19
C HIS A 107 -11.37 -9.10 -19.64
N ALA A 108 -10.44 -9.17 -18.69
CA ALA A 108 -10.03 -10.44 -18.06
C ALA A 108 -11.22 -11.16 -17.39
N TRP A 109 -12.08 -10.41 -16.68
CA TRP A 109 -13.32 -10.94 -16.12
C TRP A 109 -14.29 -11.45 -17.18
N ARG A 110 -14.47 -10.74 -18.29
CA ARG A 110 -15.33 -11.22 -19.39
C ARG A 110 -14.82 -12.54 -19.98
N VAL A 111 -13.50 -12.67 -20.19
CA VAL A 111 -12.89 -13.91 -20.70
C VAL A 111 -13.12 -15.07 -19.72
N TYR A 112 -12.98 -14.81 -18.42
CA TYR A 112 -13.31 -15.79 -17.38
C TYR A 112 -14.78 -16.21 -17.41
N ASP A 113 -15.69 -15.24 -17.52
CA ASP A 113 -17.15 -15.47 -17.55
C ASP A 113 -17.61 -16.24 -18.81
N GLU A 114 -16.85 -16.18 -19.91
CA GLU A 114 -17.04 -17.00 -21.12
C GLU A 114 -16.58 -18.46 -20.95
N GLY A 115 -16.03 -18.84 -19.79
CA GLY A 115 -15.52 -20.18 -19.50
C GLY A 115 -14.10 -20.45 -20.02
N LYS A 116 -13.37 -19.41 -20.45
CA LYS A 116 -12.00 -19.52 -20.98
C LYS A 116 -10.96 -19.29 -19.88
N GLY A 117 -10.85 -20.25 -18.95
CA GLY A 117 -9.99 -20.14 -17.76
C GLY A 117 -8.53 -19.80 -18.07
N ASP A 118 -7.88 -20.55 -18.97
CA ASP A 118 -6.46 -20.37 -19.31
C ASP A 118 -6.17 -19.02 -19.99
N GLU A 119 -7.11 -18.52 -20.80
CA GLU A 119 -6.99 -17.19 -21.41
C GLU A 119 -7.19 -16.08 -20.36
N ALA A 120 -8.08 -16.29 -19.38
CA ALA A 120 -8.31 -15.36 -18.28
C ALA A 120 -7.10 -15.25 -17.36
N VAL A 121 -6.56 -16.39 -16.88
CA VAL A 121 -5.11 -16.70 -16.87
C VAL A 121 -4.15 -15.58 -17.25
N VAL A 122 -3.88 -15.58 -18.54
CA VAL A 122 -2.98 -14.67 -19.24
C VAL A 122 -3.47 -13.23 -19.19
N ALA A 123 -4.79 -12.99 -19.32
CA ALA A 123 -5.36 -11.65 -19.30
C ALA A 123 -5.17 -10.95 -17.95
N PHE A 124 -5.42 -11.61 -16.82
CA PHE A 124 -5.15 -11.08 -15.49
C PHE A 124 -3.66 -10.81 -15.27
N GLY A 125 -2.80 -11.73 -15.73
CA GLY A 125 -1.35 -11.56 -15.65
C GLY A 125 -0.81 -10.37 -16.46
N LYS A 126 -1.49 -9.97 -17.56
CA LYS A 126 -1.16 -8.78 -18.35
C LYS A 126 -1.71 -7.49 -17.74
N SER A 127 -2.91 -7.54 -17.18
CA SER A 127 -3.60 -6.39 -16.57
C SER A 127 -3.16 -6.10 -15.13
N CYS A 128 -1.97 -6.57 -14.71
CA CYS A 128 -1.46 -6.49 -13.34
C CYS A 128 -1.04 -5.04 -12.95
N THR A 129 -1.99 -4.12 -13.01
CA THR A 129 -1.93 -2.77 -12.46
C THR A 129 -2.44 -2.82 -11.03
N TYR A 130 -1.73 -3.59 -10.22
CA TYR A 130 -2.07 -3.84 -8.83
C TYR A 130 -1.44 -2.76 -7.95
N LYS A 131 -2.19 -2.19 -6.98
CA LYS A 131 -1.59 -1.25 -6.03
C LYS A 131 -0.59 -1.98 -5.15
N THR A 132 0.67 -1.56 -5.16
CA THR A 132 1.74 -2.19 -4.36
C THR A 132 1.85 -1.61 -2.96
N ALA A 133 1.11 -0.55 -2.60
CA ALA A 133 1.28 0.17 -1.34
C ALA A 133 1.08 -0.71 -0.08
N HIS A 134 0.03 -1.53 -0.04
CA HIS A 134 -0.18 -2.45 1.10
C HIS A 134 0.81 -3.61 1.10
N ILE A 135 1.25 -4.07 -0.08
CA ILE A 135 2.32 -5.08 -0.18
C ILE A 135 3.64 -4.52 0.36
N THR A 136 3.94 -3.27 0.02
CA THR A 136 5.16 -2.56 0.42
C THR A 136 5.22 -2.41 1.94
N ARG A 137 4.10 -2.06 2.59
CA ARG A 137 4.01 -2.03 4.05
C ARG A 137 4.25 -3.41 4.66
N SER A 138 3.64 -4.46 4.10
CA SER A 138 3.85 -5.84 4.56
C SER A 138 5.32 -6.27 4.43
N LEU A 139 5.96 -5.93 3.30
CA LEU A 139 7.37 -6.20 3.05
C LEU A 139 8.25 -5.48 4.09
N LEU A 140 7.98 -4.20 4.38
CA LEU A 140 8.70 -3.44 5.40
C LEU A 140 8.62 -4.12 6.77
N SER A 141 7.41 -4.49 7.23
CA SER A 141 7.22 -5.18 8.50
C SER A 141 7.97 -6.52 8.54
N HIS A 142 7.89 -7.31 7.46
CA HIS A 142 8.57 -8.60 7.37
C HIS A 142 10.09 -8.46 7.40
N LEU A 143 10.65 -7.48 6.68
CA LEU A 143 12.09 -7.19 6.70
C LEU A 143 12.55 -6.72 8.09
N HIS A 144 11.74 -5.94 8.80
CA HIS A 144 12.02 -5.52 10.17
C HIS A 144 12.07 -6.72 11.14
N ASP A 145 11.08 -7.62 11.05
CA ASP A 145 11.06 -8.85 11.84
C ASP A 145 12.28 -9.75 11.53
N LYS A 146 12.84 -9.67 10.31
CA LYS A 146 14.11 -10.32 9.90
C LYS A 146 15.37 -9.51 10.22
N SER A 147 15.24 -8.45 11.02
CA SER A 147 16.35 -7.58 11.47
C SER A 147 17.15 -6.94 10.33
N GLN A 148 16.50 -6.65 9.20
CA GLN A 148 17.14 -5.98 8.07
C GLN A 148 17.20 -4.46 8.27
N THR A 149 18.20 -3.81 7.67
CA THR A 149 18.31 -2.33 7.70
C THR A 149 17.32 -1.73 6.71
N ILE A 150 16.42 -0.88 7.20
CA ILE A 150 15.36 -0.26 6.40
C ILE A 150 15.45 1.26 6.49
N LEU A 151 15.19 1.94 5.36
CA LEU A 151 15.00 3.37 5.30
C LEU A 151 13.94 3.73 4.26
N VAL A 152 12.98 4.59 4.63
CA VAL A 152 12.06 5.19 3.66
C VAL A 152 12.65 6.53 3.20
N ALA A 153 12.82 6.69 1.90
CA ALA A 153 13.29 7.95 1.30
C ALA A 153 12.24 9.07 1.53
N PRO A 154 12.63 10.35 1.53
CA PRO A 154 11.65 11.44 1.61
C PRO A 154 10.73 11.46 0.38
N TYR A 155 11.26 11.09 -0.79
CA TYR A 155 10.54 10.94 -2.05
C TYR A 155 10.93 9.62 -2.73
N THR A 156 11.86 9.62 -3.69
CA THR A 156 12.21 8.41 -4.45
C THR A 156 13.35 7.63 -3.78
N ALA A 157 13.20 6.30 -3.69
CA ALA A 157 14.21 5.38 -3.20
C ALA A 157 15.49 5.47 -4.05
N ALA A 158 15.35 5.54 -5.37
CA ALA A 158 16.46 5.65 -6.30
C ALA A 158 17.36 6.88 -6.04
N ALA A 159 16.79 8.05 -5.75
CA ALA A 159 17.59 9.24 -5.41
C ALA A 159 18.31 9.08 -4.07
N GLN A 160 17.67 8.44 -3.09
CA GLN A 160 18.28 8.12 -1.81
C GLN A 160 19.42 7.10 -1.95
N CYS A 161 19.28 6.08 -2.80
CA CYS A 161 20.35 5.13 -3.11
C CYS A 161 21.58 5.83 -3.68
N VAL A 162 21.38 6.74 -4.63
CA VAL A 162 22.47 7.54 -5.24
C VAL A 162 23.17 8.41 -4.19
N TYR A 163 22.42 9.02 -3.27
CA TYR A 163 23.03 9.77 -2.16
C TYR A 163 23.91 8.86 -1.29
N LEU A 164 23.41 7.68 -0.89
CA LEU A 164 24.14 6.75 -0.03
C LEU A 164 25.41 6.21 -0.71
N GLU A 165 25.36 5.92 -2.01
CA GLU A 165 26.52 5.50 -2.80
C GLU A 165 27.56 6.64 -2.89
N SER A 166 27.12 7.86 -3.21
CA SER A 166 28.00 9.03 -3.34
C SER A 166 28.72 9.42 -2.05
N THR A 167 28.18 9.02 -0.91
CA THR A 167 28.72 9.28 0.44
C THR A 167 29.36 8.04 1.07
N SER A 168 29.57 6.97 0.28
CA SER A 168 30.22 5.73 0.70
C SER A 168 29.54 5.01 1.88
N HIS A 169 28.23 5.16 2.02
CA HIS A 169 27.43 4.37 2.98
C HIS A 169 27.03 3.00 2.43
N VAL A 170 27.05 2.85 1.10
CA VAL A 170 26.84 1.60 0.35
C VAL A 170 27.83 1.57 -0.81
N ASP A 171 28.16 0.36 -1.28
CA ASP A 171 29.15 0.12 -2.33
C ASP A 171 28.54 0.07 -3.73
N ALA A 172 27.27 -0.36 -3.84
CA ALA A 172 26.55 -0.42 -5.10
C ALA A 172 25.03 -0.40 -4.91
N ILE A 173 24.32 -0.09 -6.00
CA ILE A 173 22.87 0.04 -6.04
C ILE A 173 22.25 -1.10 -6.84
N ALA A 174 21.26 -1.76 -6.26
CA ALA A 174 20.35 -2.66 -6.96
C ALA A 174 19.01 -1.97 -7.18
N GLY A 175 18.56 -1.88 -8.44
CA GLY A 175 17.33 -1.18 -8.76
C GLY A 175 17.03 -1.08 -10.26
N SER A 176 16.27 -0.03 -10.62
CA SER A 176 15.77 0.21 -11.98
C SER A 176 16.57 1.29 -12.72
N ALA A 177 16.13 1.63 -13.95
CA ALA A 177 16.63 2.76 -14.72
C ALA A 177 16.61 4.09 -13.93
N SER A 178 15.71 4.21 -12.94
CA SER A 178 15.62 5.40 -12.08
C SER A 178 16.94 5.76 -11.43
N ALA A 179 17.69 4.79 -10.91
CA ALA A 179 18.98 5.07 -10.27
C ALA A 179 20.01 5.68 -11.26
N LEU A 180 20.04 5.22 -12.51
CA LEU A 180 20.90 5.79 -13.56
C LEU A 180 20.52 7.25 -13.88
N ILE A 181 19.23 7.54 -13.94
CA ILE A 181 18.71 8.89 -14.21
C ILE A 181 19.02 9.84 -13.05
N PHE A 182 18.91 9.38 -11.80
CA PHE A 182 19.25 10.18 -10.62
C PHE A 182 20.76 10.34 -10.39
N GLY A 183 21.61 9.59 -11.08
CA GLY A 183 23.05 9.86 -11.13
C GLY A 183 23.98 8.66 -10.99
N ALA A 184 23.48 7.46 -10.76
CA ALA A 184 24.31 6.26 -10.68
C ALA A 184 25.03 5.97 -12.01
N GLU A 185 26.29 5.53 -11.95
CA GLU A 185 27.01 5.07 -13.15
C GLU A 185 26.69 3.61 -13.49
N ARG A 186 26.37 2.80 -12.47
CA ARG A 186 26.11 1.37 -12.55
C ARG A 186 24.90 0.99 -11.70
N VAL A 187 24.11 0.04 -12.16
CA VAL A 187 22.98 -0.49 -11.40
C VAL A 187 22.92 -2.01 -11.56
N ILE A 188 22.86 -2.72 -10.45
CA ILE A 188 22.60 -4.15 -10.39
C ILE A 188 21.12 -4.37 -10.71
N THR A 189 20.84 -5.26 -11.66
CA THR A 189 19.49 -5.49 -12.19
C THR A 189 18.99 -6.91 -11.94
N THR A 190 19.90 -7.85 -11.68
CA THR A 190 19.56 -9.27 -11.49
C THR A 190 20.52 -9.95 -10.53
N PHE A 191 19.96 -10.72 -9.61
CA PHE A 191 20.68 -11.68 -8.77
C PHE A 191 20.24 -13.09 -9.18
N ASP A 192 21.20 -13.95 -9.52
CA ASP A 192 20.97 -15.37 -9.73
C ASP A 192 21.75 -16.16 -8.68
N PHE A 193 21.09 -16.37 -7.53
CA PHE A 193 21.65 -17.13 -6.42
C PHE A 193 21.88 -18.61 -6.78
N SER A 194 21.10 -19.16 -7.72
CA SER A 194 21.21 -20.56 -8.13
C SER A 194 22.50 -20.81 -8.93
N SER A 195 22.82 -19.90 -9.84
CA SER A 195 24.05 -19.96 -10.64
C SER A 195 25.23 -19.22 -9.99
N GLN A 196 25.04 -18.60 -8.82
CA GLN A 196 26.03 -17.74 -8.15
C GLN A 196 26.54 -16.59 -9.05
N ARG A 197 25.62 -15.94 -9.76
CA ARG A 197 25.92 -14.85 -10.70
C ARG A 197 25.12 -13.60 -10.38
N ILE A 198 25.67 -12.46 -10.78
CA ILE A 198 25.05 -11.14 -10.63
C ILE A 198 25.18 -10.38 -11.94
N ALA A 199 24.15 -9.62 -12.31
CA ALA A 199 24.12 -8.83 -13.52
C ALA A 199 23.90 -7.34 -13.23
N TRP A 200 24.70 -6.49 -13.85
CA TRP A 200 24.56 -5.04 -13.78
C TRP A 200 24.60 -4.40 -15.17
N VAL A 201 24.12 -3.17 -15.25
CA VAL A 201 24.19 -2.34 -16.44
C VAL A 201 24.94 -1.06 -16.13
N GLU A 202 25.71 -0.56 -17.09
CA GLU A 202 26.44 0.70 -16.98
C GLU A 202 25.80 1.76 -17.86
N LEU A 203 25.72 3.00 -17.36
CA LEU A 203 25.21 4.14 -18.12
C LEU A 203 26.00 4.34 -19.42
N ARG A 204 27.32 4.14 -19.40
CA ARG A 204 28.19 4.28 -20.59
C ARG A 204 27.81 3.29 -21.69
N THR A 205 27.54 2.04 -21.33
CA THR A 205 27.09 1.00 -22.27
C THR A 205 25.76 1.36 -22.92
N LEU A 206 24.81 1.86 -22.13
CA LEU A 206 23.50 2.29 -22.63
C LEU A 206 23.60 3.54 -23.51
N SER A 207 24.33 4.57 -23.07
CA SER A 207 24.59 5.77 -23.84
C SER A 207 25.26 5.45 -25.18
N GLY A 208 26.23 4.53 -25.20
CA GLY A 208 26.86 4.04 -26.43
C GLY A 208 25.89 3.29 -27.34
N LYS A 209 25.02 2.44 -26.76
CA LYS A 209 23.99 1.70 -27.53
C LYS A 209 22.98 2.63 -28.20
N PHE A 210 22.53 3.67 -27.50
CA PHE A 210 21.55 4.62 -28.02
C PHE A 210 22.17 5.77 -28.82
N MET A 211 23.49 5.93 -28.76
CA MET A 211 24.24 7.08 -29.27
C MET A 211 23.71 8.40 -28.68
N LEU A 212 23.46 8.42 -27.37
CA LEU A 212 22.89 9.55 -26.64
C LEU A 212 23.85 10.04 -25.55
N ASN A 213 23.88 11.35 -25.34
CA ASN A 213 24.48 11.93 -24.13
C ASN A 213 23.56 11.71 -22.91
N LYS A 214 24.05 12.02 -21.70
CA LYS A 214 23.28 11.81 -20.46
C LYS A 214 21.92 12.54 -20.47
N PRO A 215 21.83 13.86 -20.78
CA PRO A 215 20.53 14.55 -20.84
C PRO A 215 19.53 13.94 -21.82
N ALA A 216 19.97 13.53 -23.01
CA ALA A 216 19.09 12.90 -23.99
C ALA A 216 18.69 11.47 -23.60
N PHE A 217 19.55 10.76 -22.85
CA PHE A 217 19.20 9.47 -22.25
C PHE A 217 18.12 9.62 -21.16
N GLU A 218 18.21 10.67 -20.32
CA GLU A 218 17.13 11.02 -19.37
C GLU A 218 15.81 11.25 -20.10
N ASP A 219 15.84 12.03 -21.18
CA ASP A 219 14.67 12.31 -21.99
C ASP A 219 14.07 11.03 -22.60
N LEU A 220 14.92 10.10 -23.06
CA LEU A 220 14.47 8.79 -23.56
C LEU A 220 13.76 7.98 -22.48
N MET A 221 14.31 7.91 -21.28
CA MET A 221 13.72 7.14 -20.18
C MET A 221 12.41 7.75 -19.68
N LEU A 222 12.30 9.09 -19.67
CA LEU A 222 11.05 9.80 -19.35
C LEU A 222 9.98 9.55 -20.42
N LEU A 223 10.28 9.80 -21.70
CA LEU A 223 9.29 9.66 -22.79
C LEU A 223 8.78 8.23 -22.97
N SER A 224 9.62 7.23 -22.69
CA SER A 224 9.25 5.82 -22.78
C SER A 224 8.43 5.30 -21.59
N GLY A 225 8.27 6.11 -20.52
CA GLY A 225 7.59 5.70 -19.29
C GLY A 225 8.36 4.69 -18.46
N CYS A 226 9.70 4.63 -18.60
CA CYS A 226 10.54 3.77 -17.75
C CYS A 226 10.67 4.31 -16.32
N ILE A 227 10.37 5.60 -16.11
CA ILE A 227 10.43 6.31 -14.82
C ILE A 227 9.01 6.75 -14.40
N ASP A 228 8.12 5.77 -14.26
CA ASP A 228 6.68 5.97 -13.97
C ASP A 228 6.40 6.68 -12.63
N ILE A 229 7.35 6.64 -11.70
CA ILE A 229 7.30 7.43 -10.45
C ILE A 229 7.37 8.95 -10.69
N LEU A 230 7.92 9.40 -11.82
CA LEU A 230 8.01 10.82 -12.16
C LEU A 230 7.07 11.22 -13.30
N LEU A 231 6.97 10.38 -14.34
CA LEU A 231 6.23 10.67 -15.56
C LEU A 231 5.78 9.37 -16.23
N PRO A 232 4.50 9.24 -16.62
CA PRO A 232 4.06 8.10 -17.41
C PRO A 232 4.59 8.16 -18.84
N CYS A 233 4.35 7.10 -19.61
CA CYS A 233 4.75 7.05 -21.02
C CYS A 233 4.03 8.15 -21.82
N LEU A 234 4.72 8.73 -22.81
CA LEU A 234 4.09 9.66 -23.75
C LEU A 234 2.86 8.99 -24.39
N PRO A 235 1.67 9.60 -24.35
CA PRO A 235 0.43 8.98 -24.82
C PRO A 235 0.47 8.42 -26.25
N GLU A 236 1.17 9.09 -27.17
CA GLU A 236 1.33 8.65 -28.56
C GLU A 236 2.11 7.33 -28.71
N LEU A 237 2.88 6.94 -27.69
CA LEU A 237 3.70 5.73 -27.67
C LEU A 237 3.02 4.56 -26.94
N GLU A 238 1.91 4.80 -26.26
CA GLU A 238 1.30 3.86 -25.32
C GLU A 238 0.74 2.54 -25.89
N PRO A 239 0.23 2.40 -27.14
CA PRO A 239 -0.33 1.12 -27.59
C PRO A 239 0.74 0.06 -27.88
N GLN A 240 2.00 0.31 -27.53
CA GLN A 240 3.14 -0.55 -27.82
C GLN A 240 3.58 -1.32 -26.57
N ASP A 241 4.04 -2.57 -26.73
CA ASP A 241 4.71 -3.32 -25.66
C ASP A 241 5.94 -2.54 -25.11
N GLY A 242 6.42 -2.89 -23.92
CA GLY A 242 7.49 -2.12 -23.24
C GLY A 242 8.77 -1.95 -24.07
N ILE A 243 9.20 -3.01 -24.77
CA ILE A 243 10.40 -2.98 -25.62
C ILE A 243 10.19 -2.05 -26.83
N THR A 244 9.02 -2.14 -27.47
CA THR A 244 8.68 -1.32 -28.63
C THR A 244 8.47 0.14 -28.24
N ARG A 245 8.00 0.43 -27.02
CA ARG A 245 7.95 1.78 -26.45
C ARG A 245 9.32 2.45 -26.40
N ILE A 246 10.35 1.79 -25.89
CA ILE A 246 11.71 2.36 -25.83
C ILE A 246 12.26 2.63 -27.24
N GLN A 247 12.03 1.70 -28.18
CA GLN A 247 12.46 1.85 -29.57
C GLN A 247 11.74 3.02 -30.27
N SER A 248 10.43 3.15 -30.07
CA SER A 248 9.63 4.25 -30.63
C SER A 248 9.97 5.60 -30.01
N ALA A 249 10.21 5.65 -28.69
CA ALA A 249 10.71 6.86 -28.02
C ALA A 249 12.07 7.28 -28.60
N ARG A 250 12.99 6.33 -28.84
CA ARG A 250 14.29 6.62 -29.48
C ARG A 250 14.12 7.15 -30.91
N ALA A 251 13.24 6.53 -31.70
CA ALA A 251 12.94 6.98 -33.05
C ALA A 251 12.34 8.39 -33.06
N MET A 252 11.44 8.69 -32.12
CA MET A 252 10.88 10.03 -31.95
C MET A 252 11.97 11.05 -31.60
N LEU A 253 12.80 10.77 -30.59
CA LEU A 253 13.92 11.64 -30.21
C LEU A 253 14.85 11.95 -31.38
N THR A 254 15.17 10.95 -32.21
CA THR A 254 16.02 11.13 -33.39
C THR A 254 15.46 12.19 -34.34
N ARG A 255 14.13 12.23 -34.52
CA ARG A 255 13.45 13.23 -35.38
C ARG A 255 13.56 14.65 -34.83
N PHE A 256 13.70 14.79 -33.52
CA PHE A 256 13.82 16.06 -32.81
C PHE A 256 15.25 16.35 -32.34
N ARG A 257 16.26 15.78 -33.02
CA ARG A 257 17.69 16.01 -32.72
C ARG A 257 18.06 15.67 -31.28
N ASP A 258 17.49 14.58 -30.77
CA ASP A 258 17.69 14.04 -29.43
C ASP A 258 17.27 14.97 -28.28
N ASP A 259 16.34 15.90 -28.55
CA ASP A 259 15.72 16.80 -27.56
C ASP A 259 14.30 16.32 -27.22
N GLY A 260 14.11 15.82 -25.99
CA GLY A 260 12.82 15.33 -25.54
C GLY A 260 11.81 16.44 -25.27
N HIS A 261 12.26 17.63 -24.91
CA HIS A 261 11.37 18.79 -24.76
C HIS A 261 10.80 19.20 -26.11
N ALA A 262 11.63 19.25 -27.16
CA ALA A 262 11.18 19.55 -28.51
C ALA A 262 10.18 18.49 -29.02
N ALA A 263 10.41 17.22 -28.70
CA ALA A 263 9.48 16.13 -29.00
C ALA A 263 8.11 16.34 -28.31
N ALA A 264 8.09 16.51 -26.98
CA ALA A 264 6.86 16.73 -26.22
C ALA A 264 6.13 18.03 -26.63
N LEU A 265 6.88 19.09 -26.91
CA LEU A 265 6.33 20.37 -27.37
C LEU A 265 5.64 20.23 -28.72
N SER A 266 6.23 19.47 -29.65
CA SER A 266 5.63 19.24 -30.96
C SER A 266 4.27 18.52 -30.86
N VAL A 267 4.16 17.56 -29.93
CA VAL A 267 2.92 16.82 -29.66
C VAL A 267 1.87 17.75 -29.07
N ALA A 268 2.24 18.57 -28.08
CA ALA A 268 1.36 19.57 -27.50
C ALA A 268 0.83 20.56 -28.55
N GLN A 269 1.72 21.09 -29.41
CA GLN A 269 1.36 22.03 -30.48
C GLN A 269 0.43 21.39 -31.51
N ASN A 270 0.71 20.15 -31.93
CA ASN A 270 -0.16 19.42 -32.86
C ASN A 270 -1.55 19.19 -32.25
N SER A 271 -1.62 18.83 -30.96
CA SER A 271 -2.90 18.67 -30.25
C SER A 271 -3.71 19.97 -30.21
N GLN A 272 -3.04 21.11 -30.06
CA GLN A 272 -3.67 22.43 -29.99
C GLN A 272 -4.17 22.87 -31.37
N MET A 273 -3.39 22.63 -32.44
CA MET A 273 -3.81 22.94 -33.81
C MET A 273 -4.98 22.09 -34.29
N ALA A 274 -5.09 20.84 -33.82
CA ALA A 274 -6.20 19.96 -34.13
C ALA A 274 -7.51 20.33 -33.40
N ARG A 275 -7.46 21.29 -32.46
CA ARG A 275 -8.60 21.67 -31.62
C ARG A 275 -9.60 22.53 -32.42
N PRO A 276 -10.91 22.25 -32.37
CA PRO A 276 -11.89 23.10 -33.02
C PRO A 276 -11.98 24.47 -32.33
N PRO A 277 -12.30 25.56 -33.06
CA PRO A 277 -12.36 26.92 -32.51
C PRO A 277 -13.36 27.11 -31.36
N THR A 278 -14.33 26.20 -31.24
CA THR A 278 -15.41 26.21 -30.26
C THR A 278 -15.11 25.40 -28.99
N ALA A 279 -13.93 24.78 -28.90
CA ALA A 279 -13.57 23.97 -27.74
C ALA A 279 -13.28 24.83 -26.50
N ASP A 280 -13.51 24.24 -25.33
CA ASP A 280 -13.19 24.79 -24.00
C ASP A 280 -11.74 25.36 -23.96
N PRO A 281 -11.42 26.46 -23.26
CA PRO A 281 -10.03 26.90 -23.07
C PRO A 281 -9.13 25.98 -22.23
N THR A 282 -9.65 24.92 -21.60
CA THR A 282 -8.86 24.00 -20.73
C THR A 282 -7.65 23.37 -21.44
N PRO A 283 -6.47 23.22 -20.78
CA PRO A 283 -5.29 22.59 -21.39
C PRO A 283 -5.56 21.17 -21.86
N THR A 284 -5.10 20.81 -23.08
CA THR A 284 -5.22 19.43 -23.59
C THR A 284 -4.33 18.48 -22.78
N PRO A 285 -4.60 17.16 -22.78
CA PRO A 285 -3.74 16.18 -22.12
C PRO A 285 -2.27 16.27 -22.57
N ALA A 286 -2.02 16.49 -23.87
CA ALA A 286 -0.66 16.67 -24.39
C ALA A 286 0.04 17.94 -23.87
N MET A 287 -0.71 19.02 -23.61
CA MET A 287 -0.16 20.22 -22.96
C MET A 287 0.19 19.95 -21.50
N GLN A 288 -0.66 19.18 -20.79
CA GLN A 288 -0.40 18.78 -19.41
C GLN A 288 0.83 17.86 -19.33
N TYR A 289 0.97 16.91 -20.27
CA TYR A 289 2.16 16.05 -20.41
C TYR A 289 3.44 16.86 -20.55
N LEU A 290 3.44 17.88 -21.41
CA LEU A 290 4.61 18.73 -21.61
C LEU A 290 5.03 19.44 -20.30
N ASP A 291 4.07 19.91 -19.52
CA ASP A 291 4.36 20.54 -18.23
C ASP A 291 4.84 19.52 -17.19
N SER A 292 4.25 18.33 -17.14
CA SER A 292 4.74 17.21 -16.31
C SER A 292 6.15 16.78 -16.70
N PHE A 293 6.47 16.71 -17.99
CA PHE A 293 7.80 16.40 -18.51
C PHE A 293 8.84 17.42 -18.04
N ARG A 294 8.50 18.72 -18.10
CA ARG A 294 9.37 19.80 -17.59
C ARG A 294 9.59 19.65 -16.09
N ARG A 295 8.54 19.40 -15.31
CA ARG A 295 8.61 19.18 -13.86
C ARG A 295 9.47 17.96 -13.53
N ALA A 296 9.32 16.86 -14.26
CA ALA A 296 10.11 15.65 -14.07
C ALA A 296 11.61 15.91 -14.27
N LYS A 297 12.01 16.70 -15.28
CA LYS A 297 13.42 17.11 -15.47
C LYS A 297 13.97 17.90 -14.28
N TYR A 298 13.18 18.83 -13.72
CA TYR A 298 13.58 19.55 -12.52
C TYR A 298 13.63 18.65 -11.27
N ALA A 299 12.70 17.71 -11.13
CA ALA A 299 12.67 16.73 -10.05
C ALA A 299 13.90 15.80 -10.08
N ILE A 300 14.39 15.43 -11.26
CA ILE A 300 15.66 14.68 -11.41
C ILE A 300 16.84 15.53 -10.95
N ARG A 301 16.94 16.76 -11.46
CA ARG A 301 18.08 17.65 -11.19
C ARG A 301 18.19 18.06 -9.71
N HIS A 302 17.05 18.25 -9.06
CA HIS A 302 16.95 18.69 -7.67
C HIS A 302 16.32 17.61 -6.79
N ALA A 303 16.65 16.35 -7.04
CA ALA A 303 16.09 15.24 -6.30
C ALA A 303 16.37 15.41 -4.79
N VAL A 304 15.33 15.20 -4.00
CA VAL A 304 15.38 15.40 -2.55
C VAL A 304 15.79 14.10 -1.88
N HIS A 305 16.76 14.20 -0.98
CA HIS A 305 17.29 13.09 -0.21
C HIS A 305 17.36 13.45 1.28
N LEU A 306 17.42 12.42 2.12
CA LEU A 306 17.67 12.52 3.54
C LEU A 306 19.16 12.34 3.80
N THR A 307 19.78 13.33 4.44
CA THR A 307 21.21 13.26 4.81
C THR A 307 21.44 12.37 6.02
N HIS A 308 22.68 11.94 6.24
CA HIS A 308 23.06 11.20 7.46
C HIS A 308 22.84 12.00 8.76
N GLU A 309 22.80 13.33 8.68
CA GLU A 309 22.48 14.24 9.78
C GLU A 309 20.96 14.38 10.02
N GLY A 310 20.12 13.82 9.13
CA GLY A 310 18.66 13.86 9.24
C GLY A 310 18.00 15.06 8.54
N HIS A 311 18.75 15.83 7.75
CA HIS A 311 18.20 16.95 6.99
C HIS A 311 17.59 16.48 5.67
N VAL A 312 16.49 17.12 5.26
CA VAL A 312 15.83 16.86 3.99
C VAL A 312 16.16 17.97 3.02
N THR A 313 17.05 17.67 2.07
CA THR A 313 17.62 18.67 1.16
C THR A 313 17.62 18.20 -0.28
N PRO A 314 17.37 19.10 -1.26
CA PRO A 314 17.55 18.79 -2.67
C PRO A 314 19.02 18.75 -3.05
N PHE A 315 19.36 17.95 -4.07
CA PHE A 315 20.64 18.08 -4.76
C PHE A 315 20.78 19.48 -5.37
N ALA A 316 22.01 20.01 -5.34
CA ALA A 316 22.35 21.34 -5.84
C ALA A 316 21.40 22.45 -5.34
N ALA A 317 21.16 22.48 -4.02
CA ALA A 317 20.26 23.44 -3.37
C ALA A 317 20.54 24.91 -3.72
N GLU A 318 21.80 25.26 -3.99
CA GLU A 318 22.23 26.60 -4.43
C GLU A 318 21.59 27.06 -5.74
N LYS A 319 21.18 26.12 -6.60
CA LYS A 319 20.59 26.37 -7.92
C LYS A 319 19.09 26.07 -7.95
N LEU A 320 18.49 25.85 -6.79
CA LEU A 320 17.07 25.53 -6.68
C LEU A 320 16.24 26.79 -7.00
N PRO A 321 15.24 26.69 -7.90
CA PRO A 321 14.37 27.82 -8.18
C PRO A 321 13.35 28.04 -7.04
N ASN A 322 12.76 29.24 -6.98
CA ASN A 322 11.84 29.63 -5.90
C ASN A 322 10.50 28.87 -5.93
N ASP A 323 10.10 28.37 -7.09
CA ASP A 323 8.89 27.60 -7.36
C ASP A 323 9.12 26.08 -7.25
N ALA A 324 10.12 25.64 -6.47
CA ALA A 324 10.44 24.21 -6.31
C ALA A 324 9.26 23.33 -5.86
N HIS A 325 8.27 23.91 -5.18
CA HIS A 325 7.05 23.23 -4.77
C HIS A 325 6.20 22.73 -5.95
N ASP A 326 6.35 23.29 -7.15
CA ASP A 326 5.61 22.89 -8.35
C ASP A 326 6.08 21.55 -8.93
N PHE A 327 7.33 21.15 -8.65
CA PHE A 327 7.86 19.86 -9.12
C PHE A 327 8.23 18.91 -7.98
N VAL A 328 8.64 19.37 -6.80
CA VAL A 328 8.89 18.51 -5.63
C VAL A 328 7.61 18.25 -4.84
N GLY A 329 6.75 19.25 -4.71
CA GLY A 329 5.60 19.25 -3.81
C GLY A 329 5.82 20.09 -2.56
N GLN A 330 4.75 20.29 -1.79
CA GLN A 330 4.76 21.11 -0.58
C GLN A 330 5.66 20.48 0.50
N ARG A 331 6.54 21.28 1.11
CA ARG A 331 7.51 20.81 2.10
C ARG A 331 6.88 20.62 3.48
N LEU A 332 7.03 19.43 4.05
CA LEU A 332 6.65 19.14 5.44
C LEU A 332 7.80 19.44 6.42
N PRO A 333 7.53 19.53 7.74
CA PRO A 333 8.60 19.63 8.74
C PRO A 333 9.52 18.39 8.73
N GLU A 334 10.81 18.59 9.04
CA GLU A 334 11.82 17.50 9.06
C GLU A 334 11.45 16.37 10.02
N GLU A 335 10.80 16.70 11.15
CA GLU A 335 10.29 15.71 12.11
C GLU A 335 9.30 14.72 11.47
N VAL A 336 8.44 15.18 10.55
CA VAL A 336 7.50 14.31 9.83
C VAL A 336 8.23 13.39 8.86
N TYR A 337 9.22 13.92 8.12
CA TYR A 337 10.07 13.11 7.25
C TYR A 337 10.88 12.08 8.04
N TYR A 338 11.33 12.40 9.25
CA TYR A 338 12.01 11.45 10.11
C TYR A 338 11.09 10.28 10.51
N TYR A 339 9.84 10.55 10.92
CA TYR A 339 8.87 9.49 11.23
C TYR A 339 8.49 8.64 10.02
N LEU A 340 8.36 9.26 8.84
CA LEU A 340 8.22 8.53 7.58
C LEU A 340 9.44 7.64 7.32
N SER A 341 10.66 8.19 7.46
CA SER A 341 11.92 7.49 7.15
C SER A 341 12.14 6.22 7.95
N ARG A 342 11.56 6.16 9.17
CA ARG A 342 11.63 5.01 10.07
C ARG A 342 10.41 4.09 10.01
N GLY A 343 9.48 4.33 9.09
CA GLY A 343 8.31 3.48 8.91
C GLY A 343 7.27 3.57 10.03
N LEU A 344 7.30 4.61 10.88
CA LEU A 344 6.24 4.84 11.87
C LEU A 344 4.90 5.10 11.17
N ILE A 345 4.94 5.87 10.07
CA ILE A 345 3.80 6.28 9.27
C ILE A 345 4.06 6.05 7.79
N GLY A 346 3.00 5.74 7.03
CA GLY A 346 3.06 5.64 5.58
C GLY A 346 2.92 6.99 4.87
N PRO A 347 3.27 7.06 3.57
CA PRO A 347 3.23 8.30 2.81
C PRO A 347 1.82 8.73 2.38
N ARG A 348 0.80 7.88 2.51
CA ARG A 348 -0.53 8.10 1.91
C ARG A 348 -1.24 9.38 2.39
N VAL A 349 -1.37 9.56 3.70
CA VAL A 349 -1.99 10.77 4.28
C VAL A 349 -1.12 12.00 4.04
N LEU A 350 0.20 11.82 4.08
CA LEU A 350 1.16 12.90 3.79
C LEU A 350 1.02 13.38 2.34
N ASN A 351 0.89 12.46 1.38
CA ASN A 351 0.65 12.76 -0.03
C ASN A 351 -0.65 13.54 -0.24
N TRP A 352 -1.75 13.14 0.41
CA TRP A 352 -2.99 13.91 0.36
C TRP A 352 -2.81 15.34 0.83
N ARG A 353 -2.00 15.53 1.88
CA ARG A 353 -1.75 16.85 2.41
C ARG A 353 -0.85 17.69 1.50
N THR A 354 0.16 17.10 0.86
CA THR A 354 1.09 17.82 -0.02
C THR A 354 0.51 18.10 -1.40
N SER A 355 -0.35 17.21 -1.93
CA SER A 355 -1.05 17.36 -3.21
C SER A 355 -2.31 18.23 -3.12
N MET A 356 -2.82 18.46 -1.91
CA MET A 356 -4.13 19.08 -1.64
C MET A 356 -5.32 18.30 -2.25
N SER A 357 -5.14 17.01 -2.54
CA SER A 357 -6.20 16.16 -3.07
C SER A 357 -6.11 14.72 -2.57
N VAL A 358 -7.27 14.13 -2.26
CA VAL A 358 -7.42 12.68 -2.14
C VAL A 358 -7.88 12.14 -3.49
N THR A 359 -6.98 11.46 -4.19
CA THR A 359 -7.33 10.80 -5.46
C THR A 359 -7.70 9.35 -5.20
N GLU A 360 -8.95 9.00 -5.49
CA GLU A 360 -9.43 7.63 -5.46
C GLU A 360 -9.34 7.00 -6.84
N THR A 361 -8.90 5.75 -6.90
CA THR A 361 -8.71 4.99 -8.14
C THR A 361 -9.80 3.92 -8.30
N PRO A 362 -9.99 3.38 -9.51
CA PRO A 362 -10.88 2.25 -9.73
C PRO A 362 -10.50 1.03 -8.86
N PRO A 363 -11.49 0.27 -8.37
CA PRO A 363 -11.27 -1.00 -7.67
C PRO A 363 -10.93 -2.16 -8.63
N LEU A 364 -10.41 -3.26 -8.07
CA LEU A 364 -9.97 -4.43 -8.83
C LEU A 364 -11.11 -5.20 -9.54
N ASP A 365 -12.37 -4.95 -9.17
CA ASP A 365 -13.53 -5.52 -9.87
C ASP A 365 -13.72 -4.92 -11.28
N GLY A 366 -13.00 -3.84 -11.63
CA GLY A 366 -13.01 -3.17 -12.93
C GLY A 366 -14.25 -2.30 -13.21
N LEU A 367 -15.22 -2.23 -12.29
CA LEU A 367 -16.47 -1.48 -12.46
C LEU A 367 -16.65 -0.39 -11.41
N GLY A 368 -16.38 -0.71 -10.14
CA GLY A 368 -16.74 0.16 -9.02
C GLY A 368 -18.24 0.44 -8.98
N VAL A 369 -19.03 -0.62 -8.77
CA VAL A 369 -20.51 -0.60 -8.71
C VAL A 369 -21.01 0.49 -7.73
N GLY A 370 -22.25 0.98 -7.92
CA GLY A 370 -22.85 2.10 -7.18
C GLY A 370 -22.54 2.14 -5.68
N VAL A 371 -22.69 1.01 -4.96
CA VAL A 371 -22.38 0.92 -3.53
C VAL A 371 -20.93 1.31 -3.20
N TYR A 372 -19.95 0.90 -4.02
CA TYR A 372 -18.55 1.32 -3.84
C TYR A 372 -18.40 2.83 -3.99
N ARG A 373 -19.03 3.42 -5.01
CA ARG A 373 -19.00 4.88 -5.25
C ARG A 373 -19.68 5.65 -4.11
N ASP A 374 -20.76 5.12 -3.57
CA ASP A 374 -21.51 5.70 -2.45
C ASP A 374 -20.70 5.67 -1.16
N ILE A 375 -20.00 4.55 -0.87
CA ILE A 375 -19.13 4.44 0.30
C ILE A 375 -17.91 5.34 0.19
N VAL A 376 -17.27 5.38 -0.99
CA VAL A 376 -16.12 6.26 -1.25
C VAL A 376 -16.47 7.73 -0.99
N ARG A 377 -17.68 8.15 -1.37
CA ARG A 377 -18.19 9.53 -1.16
C ARG A 377 -18.97 9.69 0.15
N GLY A 378 -19.14 8.62 0.90
CA GLY A 378 -20.00 8.55 2.06
C GLY A 378 -19.39 9.31 3.25
N LYS A 379 -20.27 9.76 4.15
CA LYS A 379 -19.85 10.48 5.36
C LYS A 379 -18.92 9.66 6.25
N GLY A 380 -19.09 8.33 6.31
CA GLY A 380 -18.22 7.46 7.09
C GLY A 380 -16.77 7.52 6.64
N MET A 381 -16.52 7.34 5.34
CA MET A 381 -15.16 7.37 4.78
C MET A 381 -14.56 8.78 4.77
N ASN A 382 -15.35 9.79 4.41
CA ASN A 382 -14.88 11.18 4.43
C ASN A 382 -14.55 11.65 5.85
N GLY A 383 -15.32 11.22 6.84
CA GLY A 383 -15.02 11.49 8.25
C GLY A 383 -13.68 10.90 8.69
N LEU A 384 -13.39 9.64 8.31
CA LEU A 384 -12.09 9.01 8.59
C LEU A 384 -10.93 9.77 7.95
N ARG A 385 -11.05 10.13 6.66
CA ARG A 385 -10.01 10.89 5.94
C ARG A 385 -9.79 12.28 6.55
N ALA A 386 -10.89 12.99 6.83
CA ALA A 386 -10.83 14.33 7.40
C ALA A 386 -10.19 14.31 8.80
N GLN A 387 -10.56 13.34 9.64
CA GLN A 387 -10.01 13.18 10.98
C GLN A 387 -8.52 12.82 10.95
N ALA A 388 -8.11 11.88 10.09
CA ALA A 388 -6.70 11.54 9.91
C ALA A 388 -5.86 12.77 9.48
N LEU A 389 -6.37 13.55 8.51
CA LEU A 389 -5.72 14.79 8.08
C LEU A 389 -5.70 15.85 9.18
N ALA A 390 -6.78 16.00 9.95
CA ALA A 390 -6.84 16.97 11.04
C ALA A 390 -5.86 16.67 12.18
N LEU A 391 -5.68 15.39 12.53
CA LEU A 391 -4.70 14.94 13.51
C LEU A 391 -3.26 15.23 13.09
N LEU A 392 -2.97 15.07 11.79
CA LEU A 392 -1.68 15.43 11.22
C LEU A 392 -1.46 16.94 11.25
N THR A 393 -2.42 17.72 10.75
CA THR A 393 -2.23 19.15 10.49
C THR A 393 -2.27 20.03 11.74
N LYS A 394 -2.89 19.58 12.84
CA LYS A 394 -2.97 20.31 14.12
C LYS A 394 -1.61 20.84 14.58
N SER A 395 -0.56 20.05 14.41
CA SER A 395 0.82 20.40 14.86
C SER A 395 1.67 21.04 13.76
N LEU A 396 1.12 21.23 12.55
CA LEU A 396 1.83 21.81 11.42
C LEU A 396 1.57 23.32 11.28
N HIS A 397 2.26 23.96 10.33
CA HIS A 397 2.08 25.38 10.03
C HIS A 397 0.62 25.73 9.72
N ARG A 398 0.19 26.95 10.08
CA ARG A 398 -1.19 27.47 9.93
C ARG A 398 -1.76 27.32 8.52
N TYR A 399 -0.89 27.33 7.50
CA TYR A 399 -1.25 27.00 6.12
C TYR A 399 -1.99 25.66 6.03
N TYR A 400 -1.39 24.57 6.53
CA TYR A 400 -1.98 23.23 6.47
C TYR A 400 -3.24 23.07 7.33
N GLN A 401 -3.37 23.85 8.40
CA GLN A 401 -4.55 23.84 9.27
C GLN A 401 -5.76 24.49 8.61
N LYS A 402 -5.54 25.51 7.77
CA LYS A 402 -6.61 26.30 7.14
C LYS A 402 -6.96 25.86 5.72
N THR A 403 -6.07 25.12 5.06
CA THR A 403 -6.28 24.64 3.70
C THR A 403 -7.03 23.32 3.74
N ASP A 404 -8.14 23.22 3.02
CA ASP A 404 -8.88 21.96 2.89
C ASP A 404 -8.21 21.02 1.87
N VAL A 405 -8.70 19.79 1.77
CA VAL A 405 -8.29 18.79 0.77
C VAL A 405 -9.52 18.35 -0.01
N ASP A 406 -9.42 18.32 -1.33
CA ASP A 406 -10.51 17.87 -2.19
C ASP A 406 -10.45 16.35 -2.44
N LEU A 407 -11.58 15.66 -2.28
CA LEU A 407 -11.78 14.32 -2.81
C LEU A 407 -12.01 14.38 -4.32
N VAL A 408 -11.20 13.66 -5.08
CA VAL A 408 -11.30 13.47 -6.53
C VAL A 408 -11.48 11.99 -6.82
N CYS A 409 -12.58 11.62 -7.49
CA CYS A 409 -12.90 10.23 -7.81
C CYS A 409 -12.71 9.95 -9.30
N TRP A 410 -12.10 8.81 -9.64
CA TRP A 410 -11.90 8.34 -11.02
C TRP A 410 -13.15 8.34 -11.91
N PHE A 411 -14.34 8.24 -11.31
CA PHE A 411 -15.60 8.14 -12.04
C PHE A 411 -16.30 9.48 -12.27
N ASN A 412 -15.81 10.57 -11.67
CA ASN A 412 -16.28 11.93 -11.90
C ASN A 412 -15.24 12.90 -11.31
N GLU A 413 -14.26 13.26 -12.12
CA GLU A 413 -13.11 14.10 -11.74
C GLU A 413 -13.47 15.59 -11.57
N ALA A 414 -14.51 16.05 -12.27
CA ALA A 414 -14.97 17.43 -12.21
C ALA A 414 -15.69 17.73 -10.88
N ASP A 415 -16.30 16.74 -10.25
CA ASP A 415 -16.97 16.83 -8.95
C ASP A 415 -15.96 16.66 -7.81
N LYS A 416 -15.11 17.69 -7.64
CA LYS A 416 -14.20 17.83 -6.49
C LYS A 416 -15.01 18.18 -5.25
N ARG A 417 -14.80 17.44 -4.16
CA ARG A 417 -15.54 17.65 -2.91
C ARG A 417 -14.61 17.97 -1.74
N PRO A 418 -14.75 19.13 -1.09
CA PRO A 418 -13.96 19.45 0.10
C PRO A 418 -14.26 18.46 1.23
N LEU A 419 -13.24 18.11 2.01
CA LEU A 419 -13.37 17.22 3.17
C LEU A 419 -13.77 17.94 4.47
N GLY A 420 -13.70 19.27 4.51
CA GLY A 420 -14.08 20.07 5.67
C GLY A 420 -13.08 19.98 6.82
N ILE A 421 -11.79 19.79 6.53
CA ILE A 421 -10.74 19.66 7.55
C ILE A 421 -10.66 20.88 8.49
N PRO A 422 -10.71 22.13 7.98
CA PRO A 422 -10.62 23.31 8.85
C PRO A 422 -11.81 23.48 9.80
N ASP A 423 -12.94 22.83 9.49
CA ASP A 423 -14.18 22.93 10.29
C ASP A 423 -14.18 21.96 11.49
N LEU A 424 -13.23 21.02 11.54
CA LEU A 424 -13.08 20.09 12.65
C LEU A 424 -12.48 20.80 13.88
N SER A 425 -13.31 21.04 14.89
CA SER A 425 -12.89 21.60 16.17
C SER A 425 -12.07 20.59 16.98
N GLU A 426 -10.85 20.98 17.39
CA GLU A 426 -9.96 20.22 18.30
C GLU A 426 -9.87 18.70 18.03
N PRO A 427 -9.26 18.28 16.90
CA PRO A 427 -9.24 16.87 16.47
C PRO A 427 -8.58 15.90 17.45
N SER A 428 -7.80 16.38 18.42
CA SER A 428 -7.17 15.54 19.45
C SER A 428 -7.66 15.78 20.88
N ALA A 429 -8.75 16.53 21.11
CA ALA A 429 -9.23 16.83 22.47
C ALA A 429 -9.42 15.56 23.33
N ASN A 430 -9.98 14.51 22.71
CA ASN A 430 -10.20 13.21 23.32
C ASN A 430 -8.95 12.31 23.35
N ALA A 431 -7.95 12.60 22.52
CA ALA A 431 -6.70 11.86 22.47
C ALA A 431 -5.72 12.36 23.54
N ASP A 432 -5.81 13.63 23.92
CA ASP A 432 -4.93 14.28 24.90
C ASP A 432 -5.15 13.77 26.35
N THR A 433 -6.24 13.04 26.61
CA THR A 433 -6.52 12.35 27.89
C THR A 433 -5.75 11.03 28.06
N TRP A 434 -5.12 10.53 26.99
CA TRP A 434 -4.36 9.28 26.96
C TRP A 434 -2.86 9.55 27.01
N HIS A 435 -2.26 9.35 28.19
CA HIS A 435 -0.81 9.39 28.42
C HIS A 435 -0.40 8.33 29.46
N VAL A 436 -0.85 7.09 29.25
CA VAL A 436 -0.64 6.00 30.20
C VAL A 436 0.78 5.45 30.03
N ARG A 437 1.61 5.57 31.06
CA ARG A 437 2.97 5.03 31.04
C ARG A 437 3.01 3.53 31.32
N GLU A 438 4.06 2.87 30.88
CA GLU A 438 4.25 1.42 31.02
C GLU A 438 4.02 0.87 32.45
N PRO A 439 4.52 1.49 33.53
CA PRO A 439 4.25 1.03 34.90
C PRO A 439 2.78 1.14 35.32
N SER A 440 2.02 2.00 34.67
CA SER A 440 0.60 2.27 34.92
C SER A 440 -0.32 1.53 33.96
N LEU A 441 0.22 0.73 33.03
CA LEU A 441 -0.57 -0.08 32.12
C LEU A 441 -1.41 -1.10 32.91
N PRO A 442 -2.73 -1.19 32.66
CA PRO A 442 -3.56 -2.20 33.31
C PRO A 442 -3.11 -3.62 32.97
N LYS A 443 -3.07 -4.50 33.98
CA LYS A 443 -2.78 -5.92 33.78
C LYS A 443 -4.03 -6.63 33.27
N ALA A 444 -4.21 -6.67 31.95
CA ALA A 444 -5.28 -7.42 31.32
C ALA A 444 -4.91 -8.91 31.20
N SER A 445 -5.84 -9.79 31.60
CA SER A 445 -5.69 -11.25 31.48
C SER A 445 -6.61 -11.81 30.39
N SER A 446 -6.23 -12.93 29.79
CA SER A 446 -7.07 -13.59 28.79
C SER A 446 -8.36 -14.16 29.38
N ALA A 447 -9.48 -14.07 28.65
CA ALA A 447 -10.71 -14.75 29.03
C ALA A 447 -10.51 -16.27 28.99
N GLY A 448 -10.70 -16.95 30.13
CA GLY A 448 -10.51 -18.40 30.28
C GLY A 448 -9.16 -18.85 30.85
N SER A 449 -8.16 -17.96 30.97
CA SER A 449 -6.92 -18.24 31.69
C SER A 449 -6.39 -16.99 32.40
N ALA A 450 -6.49 -16.98 33.73
CA ALA A 450 -5.93 -15.91 34.56
C ALA A 450 -4.38 -15.88 34.56
N SER A 451 -3.73 -16.93 34.02
CA SER A 451 -2.27 -17.04 33.99
C SER A 451 -1.63 -16.37 32.77
N THR A 452 -2.40 -16.13 31.69
CA THR A 452 -1.88 -15.54 30.46
C THR A 452 -2.18 -14.04 30.41
N GLN A 453 -1.13 -13.22 30.52
CA GLN A 453 -1.24 -11.77 30.40
C GLN A 453 -1.30 -11.35 28.94
N LEU A 454 -2.21 -10.42 28.64
CA LEU A 454 -2.31 -9.79 27.33
C LEU A 454 -1.22 -8.72 27.18
N SER A 455 -0.71 -8.56 25.96
CA SER A 455 0.31 -7.57 25.64
C SER A 455 -0.17 -6.68 24.48
N PRO A 456 0.02 -5.35 24.59
CA PRO A 456 -0.22 -4.42 23.48
C PRO A 456 0.56 -4.77 22.23
N MET A 457 1.74 -5.40 22.36
CA MET A 457 2.61 -5.73 21.22
C MET A 457 2.06 -6.87 20.34
N ASN A 458 1.32 -7.80 20.93
CA ASN A 458 0.87 -9.02 20.25
C ASN A 458 -0.60 -8.97 19.85
N THR A 459 -1.43 -8.36 20.69
CA THR A 459 -2.88 -8.25 20.50
C THR A 459 -3.35 -6.85 20.90
N PRO A 460 -3.01 -5.80 20.12
CA PRO A 460 -3.28 -4.42 20.49
C PRO A 460 -4.76 -4.14 20.76
N ILE A 461 -5.67 -4.62 19.89
CA ILE A 461 -7.11 -4.32 19.99
C ILE A 461 -7.72 -5.05 21.19
N LEU A 462 -7.42 -6.33 21.33
CA LEU A 462 -7.88 -7.16 22.43
C LEU A 462 -7.38 -6.61 23.78
N TYR A 463 -6.10 -6.26 23.88
CA TYR A 463 -5.56 -5.64 25.08
C TYR A 463 -6.29 -4.32 25.39
N ALA A 464 -6.47 -3.45 24.40
CA ALA A 464 -7.07 -2.13 24.61
C ALA A 464 -8.52 -2.21 25.10
N ILE A 465 -9.32 -3.15 24.61
CA ILE A 465 -10.70 -3.36 25.05
C ILE A 465 -10.73 -4.06 26.42
N SER A 466 -9.98 -5.15 26.60
CA SER A 466 -10.01 -5.94 27.84
C SER A 466 -9.44 -5.20 29.04
N SER A 467 -8.45 -4.33 28.84
CA SER A 467 -7.87 -3.49 29.90
C SER A 467 -8.83 -2.44 30.48
N LEU A 468 -9.89 -2.09 29.74
CA LEU A 468 -10.90 -1.11 30.16
C LEU A 468 -12.22 -1.77 30.63
N ALA A 469 -12.24 -3.10 30.74
CA ALA A 469 -13.39 -3.85 31.19
C ALA A 469 -13.79 -3.54 32.64
N GLU A 470 -12.78 -3.31 33.49
CA GLU A 470 -12.97 -2.98 34.90
C GLU A 470 -12.97 -1.46 35.09
N GLU A 471 -13.97 -0.94 35.79
CA GLU A 471 -14.16 0.52 35.96
C GLU A 471 -12.99 1.19 36.70
N THR A 472 -12.38 0.48 37.65
CA THR A 472 -11.19 0.91 38.40
C THR A 472 -9.99 1.10 37.47
N ALA A 473 -9.74 0.12 36.60
CA ALA A 473 -8.68 0.16 35.59
C ALA A 473 -8.92 1.26 34.56
N ALA A 474 -10.16 1.41 34.08
CA ALA A 474 -10.54 2.49 33.16
C ALA A 474 -10.31 3.89 33.76
N LYS A 475 -10.62 4.09 35.04
CA LYS A 475 -10.34 5.38 35.71
C LYS A 475 -8.83 5.63 35.85
N ALA A 476 -8.04 4.59 36.07
CA ALA A 476 -6.58 4.70 36.19
C ALA A 476 -5.88 5.08 34.88
N THR A 477 -6.49 4.83 33.72
CA THR A 477 -5.92 5.22 32.42
C THR A 477 -6.14 6.69 32.07
N LYS A 478 -7.00 7.42 32.78
CA LYS A 478 -7.17 8.89 32.62
C LYS A 478 -5.94 9.62 33.13
N THR A 479 -5.02 9.84 32.22
CA THR A 479 -3.71 10.41 32.52
C THR A 479 -3.49 11.51 31.48
N PRO A 480 -4.00 12.73 31.71
CA PRO A 480 -3.66 13.84 30.83
C PRO A 480 -2.17 14.10 30.91
N ARG A 481 -1.58 14.53 29.79
CA ARG A 481 -0.15 14.81 29.73
C ARG A 481 0.25 15.86 30.76
N SER A 482 1.29 15.58 31.53
CA SER A 482 1.99 16.58 32.35
C SER A 482 3.27 17.03 31.65
N ASP A 483 3.74 18.26 31.90
CA ASP A 483 4.94 18.82 31.23
C ASP A 483 6.23 18.02 31.48
N SER A 484 6.24 17.12 32.47
CA SER A 484 7.41 16.33 32.86
C SER A 484 7.33 14.84 32.48
N SER A 485 6.18 14.38 31.96
CA SER A 485 5.96 12.97 31.62
C SER A 485 6.02 12.73 30.12
N THR A 486 6.77 11.72 29.70
CA THR A 486 6.87 11.28 28.30
C THR A 486 6.71 9.77 28.19
N LEU A 487 6.19 9.34 27.04
CA LEU A 487 6.16 7.94 26.60
C LEU A 487 7.50 7.60 25.91
N SER A 488 8.02 6.41 26.13
CA SER A 488 9.40 5.99 25.86
C SER A 488 9.52 4.59 25.25
N SER A 489 8.63 3.65 25.59
CA SER A 489 8.68 2.26 25.09
C SER A 489 7.67 1.98 23.97
N ALA A 490 7.97 0.99 23.12
CA ALA A 490 7.06 0.57 22.04
C ALA A 490 5.70 0.11 22.61
N THR A 491 5.72 -0.63 23.72
CA THR A 491 4.52 -1.17 24.39
C THR A 491 3.53 -0.07 24.78
N GLU A 492 3.99 0.98 25.46
CA GLU A 492 3.10 2.07 25.87
C GLU A 492 2.66 2.94 24.68
N LEU A 493 3.51 3.12 23.66
CA LEU A 493 3.15 3.84 22.43
C LEU A 493 2.04 3.13 21.65
N ILE A 494 2.12 1.80 21.50
CA ILE A 494 1.08 1.02 20.83
C ILE A 494 -0.22 1.07 21.63
N ALA A 495 -0.15 0.86 22.96
CA ALA A 495 -1.33 0.92 23.82
C ALA A 495 -2.06 2.27 23.73
N ASN A 496 -1.32 3.39 23.88
CA ASN A 496 -1.91 4.73 23.78
C ASN A 496 -2.43 5.02 22.37
N THR A 497 -1.73 4.61 21.31
CA THR A 497 -2.22 4.76 19.93
C THR A 497 -3.54 4.02 19.72
N THR A 498 -3.63 2.76 20.14
CA THR A 498 -4.83 1.93 19.97
C THR A 498 -6.00 2.45 20.80
N TRP A 499 -5.79 2.91 22.04
CA TRP A 499 -6.87 3.55 22.82
C TRP A 499 -7.37 4.85 22.20
N ARG A 500 -6.45 5.73 21.75
CA ARG A 500 -6.82 6.98 21.07
C ARG A 500 -7.67 6.70 19.83
N PHE A 501 -7.26 5.72 19.03
CA PHE A 501 -8.01 5.25 17.86
C PHE A 501 -9.39 4.69 18.22
N LEU A 502 -9.48 3.77 19.19
CA LEU A 502 -10.75 3.16 19.57
C LEU A 502 -11.72 4.18 20.23
N HIS A 503 -11.17 5.18 20.92
CA HIS A 503 -11.93 6.32 21.45
C HIS A 503 -12.51 7.16 20.30
N ASP A 504 -11.68 7.56 19.33
CA ASP A 504 -12.14 8.31 18.16
C ASP A 504 -13.19 7.55 17.34
N ARG A 505 -13.02 6.23 17.20
CA ARG A 505 -13.99 5.35 16.56
C ARG A 505 -15.28 5.15 17.37
N GLY A 506 -15.34 5.56 18.63
CA GLY A 506 -16.54 5.46 19.47
C GLY A 506 -16.75 4.11 20.17
N TYR A 507 -15.72 3.26 20.26
CA TYR A 507 -15.73 2.05 21.10
C TYR A 507 -15.45 2.36 22.56
N ILE A 508 -14.80 3.49 22.85
CA ILE A 508 -14.48 3.96 24.19
C ILE A 508 -15.15 5.33 24.38
N ASN A 509 -15.70 5.55 25.56
CA ASN A 509 -16.32 6.82 25.94
C ASN A 509 -15.26 7.83 26.44
N PRO A 510 -15.58 9.14 26.53
CA PRO A 510 -14.68 10.16 27.09
C PRO A 510 -14.22 9.87 28.52
N ASP A 511 -14.99 9.07 29.25
CA ASP A 511 -14.63 8.64 30.60
C ASP A 511 -13.73 7.39 30.65
N HIS A 512 -13.16 6.98 29.51
CA HIS A 512 -12.34 5.78 29.32
C HIS A 512 -13.07 4.45 29.58
N SER A 513 -14.39 4.49 29.82
CA SER A 513 -15.21 3.28 29.90
C SER A 513 -15.57 2.75 28.51
N LEU A 514 -15.84 1.46 28.41
CA LEU A 514 -16.32 0.87 27.15
C LEU A 514 -17.73 1.38 26.80
N SER A 515 -17.89 1.83 25.55
CA SER A 515 -19.20 2.19 24.99
C SER A 515 -20.06 0.94 24.77
N ALA A 516 -21.32 1.10 24.31
CA ALA A 516 -22.15 -0.04 23.92
C ALA A 516 -21.48 -0.89 22.82
N TRP A 517 -20.86 -0.22 21.83
CA TRP A 517 -20.07 -0.89 20.79
C TRP A 517 -18.80 -1.52 21.34
N GLY A 518 -18.10 -0.87 22.28
CA GLY A 518 -16.93 -1.44 22.94
C GLY A 518 -17.25 -2.71 23.74
N LYS A 519 -18.38 -2.72 24.45
CA LYS A 519 -18.87 -3.90 25.18
C LYS A 519 -19.28 -5.04 24.25
N ALA A 520 -19.91 -4.71 23.12
CA ALA A 520 -20.25 -5.72 22.10
C ALA A 520 -18.97 -6.36 21.53
N LEU A 521 -18.01 -5.54 21.09
CA LEU A 521 -16.71 -6.02 20.60
C LEU A 521 -15.97 -6.85 21.65
N LYS A 522 -16.03 -6.46 22.93
CA LYS A 522 -15.46 -7.24 24.04
C LYS A 522 -16.07 -8.64 24.12
N THR A 523 -17.40 -8.76 24.03
CA THR A 523 -18.07 -10.07 24.09
C THR A 523 -17.57 -11.00 22.98
N SER A 524 -17.46 -10.50 21.75
CA SER A 524 -16.93 -11.26 20.62
C SER A 524 -15.47 -11.66 20.82
N LEU A 525 -14.65 -10.76 21.36
CA LEU A 525 -13.25 -11.02 21.68
C LEU A 525 -13.09 -12.08 22.80
N ASP A 526 -13.89 -11.99 23.86
CA ASP A 526 -13.91 -12.97 24.95
C ASP A 526 -14.31 -14.37 24.41
N TYR A 527 -15.30 -14.43 23.51
CA TYR A 527 -15.69 -15.68 22.84
C TYR A 527 -14.50 -16.27 22.07
N ALA A 528 -13.83 -15.44 21.26
CA ALA A 528 -12.68 -15.86 20.47
C ALA A 528 -11.53 -16.41 21.33
N GLN A 529 -11.32 -15.85 22.53
CA GLN A 529 -10.35 -16.36 23.49
C GLN A 529 -10.77 -17.70 24.11
N GLN A 530 -12.00 -17.81 24.59
CA GLN A 530 -12.53 -19.03 25.23
C GLN A 530 -12.54 -20.23 24.29
N HIS A 531 -12.80 -19.99 23.00
CA HIS A 531 -12.81 -21.00 21.95
C HIS A 531 -11.45 -21.19 21.25
N ASN A 532 -10.39 -20.58 21.80
CA ASN A 532 -9.01 -20.72 21.33
C ASN A 532 -8.83 -20.35 19.84
N LEU A 533 -9.58 -19.36 19.34
CA LEU A 533 -9.53 -18.96 17.93
C LEU A 533 -8.22 -18.24 17.57
N LEU A 534 -7.69 -17.43 18.49
CA LEU A 534 -6.45 -16.66 18.28
C LEU A 534 -5.20 -17.53 18.07
N ASN A 535 -5.21 -18.76 18.61
CA ASN A 535 -4.10 -19.70 18.47
C ASN A 535 -4.23 -20.60 17.24
N LYS A 536 -5.36 -20.53 16.51
CA LYS A 536 -5.60 -21.31 15.28
C LYS A 536 -5.17 -20.55 14.02
N THR A 537 -4.81 -19.27 14.15
CA THR A 537 -4.41 -18.39 13.06
C THR A 537 -2.90 -18.25 12.92
N THR A 538 -2.45 -17.78 11.76
CA THR A 538 -1.02 -17.53 11.50
C THR A 538 -0.50 -16.33 12.30
N SER A 539 -1.38 -15.35 12.57
CA SER A 539 -1.12 -14.22 13.47
C SER A 539 -2.22 -14.11 14.51
N PRO A 540 -1.89 -13.82 15.79
CA PRO A 540 -2.91 -13.57 16.82
C PRO A 540 -3.74 -12.31 16.51
N THR A 541 -3.24 -11.38 15.70
CA THR A 541 -3.97 -10.16 15.29
C THR A 541 -5.08 -10.43 14.27
N GLU A 542 -5.05 -11.55 13.55
CA GLU A 542 -6.00 -11.87 12.46
C GLU A 542 -7.45 -11.81 12.96
N ILE A 543 -7.74 -12.45 14.10
CA ILE A 543 -9.11 -12.55 14.63
C ILE A 543 -9.58 -11.22 15.21
N GLU A 544 -8.75 -10.51 15.99
CA GLU A 544 -9.17 -9.21 16.55
C GLU A 544 -9.41 -8.15 15.47
N GLU A 545 -8.63 -8.17 14.39
CA GLU A 545 -8.83 -7.31 13.24
C GLU A 545 -10.08 -7.69 12.45
N ALA A 546 -10.34 -8.99 12.24
CA ALA A 546 -11.54 -9.46 11.56
C ALA A 546 -12.81 -9.04 12.33
N LEU A 547 -12.82 -9.18 13.66
CA LEU A 547 -13.93 -8.75 14.50
C LEU A 547 -14.12 -7.23 14.46
N LEU A 548 -13.06 -6.43 14.63
CA LEU A 548 -13.15 -4.98 14.51
C LEU A 548 -13.73 -4.56 13.15
N MET A 549 -13.24 -5.16 12.06
CA MET A 549 -13.73 -4.91 10.71
C MET A 549 -15.20 -5.29 10.55
N ALA A 550 -15.66 -6.41 11.13
CA ALA A 550 -17.06 -6.81 11.08
C ALA A 550 -17.97 -5.76 11.74
N TYR A 551 -17.60 -5.27 12.93
CA TYR A 551 -18.33 -4.20 13.61
C TYR A 551 -18.33 -2.88 12.82
N GLU A 552 -17.20 -2.50 12.23
CA GLU A 552 -17.11 -1.31 11.39
C GLU A 552 -18.00 -1.43 10.13
N LEU A 553 -18.04 -2.60 9.50
CA LEU A 553 -18.92 -2.87 8.35
C LEU A 553 -20.40 -2.93 8.74
N LEU A 554 -20.74 -3.41 9.95
CA LEU A 554 -22.11 -3.37 10.49
C LEU A 554 -22.57 -1.93 10.73
N ARG A 555 -21.71 -1.08 11.29
CA ARG A 555 -22.00 0.35 11.52
C ARG A 555 -22.21 1.13 10.22
N LEU A 556 -21.60 0.68 9.12
CA LEU A 556 -21.81 1.22 7.78
C LEU A 556 -22.97 0.55 7.02
N GLU A 557 -23.64 -0.43 7.63
CA GLU A 557 -24.72 -1.22 7.01
C GLU A 557 -24.27 -1.96 5.72
N ILE A 558 -22.99 -2.33 5.65
CA ILE A 558 -22.39 -3.06 4.50
C ILE A 558 -22.34 -4.56 4.77
N LEU A 559 -22.13 -4.99 6.01
CA LEU A 559 -22.21 -6.41 6.38
C LEU A 559 -23.68 -6.82 6.54
N THR A 560 -24.32 -7.20 5.44
CA THR A 560 -25.76 -7.53 5.40
C THR A 560 -26.04 -8.74 4.50
N THR A 561 -27.27 -9.24 4.49
CA THR A 561 -27.76 -10.21 3.49
C THR A 561 -28.21 -9.55 2.19
N LYS A 562 -28.31 -8.22 2.14
CA LYS A 562 -28.84 -7.50 0.98
C LYS A 562 -27.91 -7.67 -0.23
N PRO A 563 -28.47 -7.84 -1.45
CA PRO A 563 -27.67 -7.82 -2.68
C PRO A 563 -27.17 -6.38 -2.91
N LEU A 564 -25.92 -6.13 -2.50
CA LEU A 564 -25.25 -4.83 -2.66
C LEU A 564 -24.81 -4.60 -4.10
N PHE A 565 -24.60 -5.69 -4.85
CA PHE A 565 -24.10 -5.63 -6.21
C PHE A 565 -25.09 -6.33 -7.16
N PRO A 566 -25.40 -5.74 -8.33
CA PRO A 566 -26.26 -6.39 -9.31
C PRO A 566 -25.61 -7.68 -9.83
N THR A 567 -26.28 -8.82 -9.63
CA THR A 567 -25.82 -10.13 -10.13
C THR A 567 -25.77 -10.19 -11.66
N ALA A 568 -26.54 -9.35 -12.35
CA ALA A 568 -26.45 -9.21 -13.81
C ALA A 568 -25.13 -8.62 -14.31
N GLN A 569 -24.36 -7.97 -13.43
CA GLN A 569 -23.09 -7.29 -13.77
C GLN A 569 -21.86 -7.98 -13.19
N LEU A 570 -22.00 -8.73 -12.09
CA LEU A 570 -20.89 -9.42 -11.42
C LEU A 570 -21.15 -10.93 -11.32
N SER A 571 -20.23 -11.72 -11.87
CA SER A 571 -20.26 -13.18 -11.80
C SER A 571 -19.82 -13.72 -10.43
N GLY A 572 -20.15 -15.00 -10.18
CA GLY A 572 -19.70 -15.71 -8.99
C GLY A 572 -20.48 -15.41 -7.70
N ALA A 573 -21.73 -14.96 -7.79
CA ALA A 573 -22.65 -14.94 -6.66
C ALA A 573 -23.04 -16.38 -6.22
N PRO A 574 -23.58 -16.60 -5.00
CA PRO A 574 -24.10 -17.90 -4.60
C PRO A 574 -25.15 -18.44 -5.59
N LEU A 575 -25.04 -19.72 -5.94
CA LEU A 575 -25.78 -20.31 -7.07
C LEU A 575 -26.90 -21.26 -6.63
N ARG A 576 -26.75 -21.91 -5.47
CA ARG A 576 -27.57 -23.06 -5.08
C ARG A 576 -28.48 -22.76 -3.89
N GLY A 577 -29.48 -23.62 -3.70
CA GLY A 577 -30.49 -23.49 -2.65
C GLY A 577 -31.58 -22.46 -2.96
N THR A 578 -32.39 -22.19 -1.93
CA THR A 578 -33.44 -21.16 -1.93
C THR A 578 -32.83 -19.76 -1.92
N ASP A 579 -33.63 -18.72 -2.16
CA ASP A 579 -33.13 -17.34 -2.08
C ASP A 579 -32.62 -16.98 -0.67
N THR A 580 -33.19 -17.59 0.37
CA THR A 580 -32.70 -17.49 1.75
C THR A 580 -31.33 -18.14 1.90
N ASP A 581 -31.13 -19.34 1.34
CA ASP A 581 -29.84 -20.04 1.39
C ASP A 581 -28.74 -19.24 0.69
N LYS A 582 -29.06 -18.66 -0.48
CA LYS A 582 -28.15 -17.78 -1.22
C LYS A 582 -27.81 -16.51 -0.42
N ALA A 583 -28.80 -15.90 0.22
CA ALA A 583 -28.60 -14.70 1.04
C ALA A 583 -27.72 -14.98 2.27
N ASN A 584 -27.93 -16.12 2.93
CA ASN A 584 -27.12 -16.55 4.08
C ASN A 584 -25.70 -16.93 3.64
N THR A 585 -25.57 -17.67 2.54
CA THR A 585 -24.26 -18.01 1.94
C THR A 585 -23.48 -16.76 1.63
N LEU A 586 -24.14 -15.73 1.07
CA LEU A 586 -23.50 -14.46 0.78
C LEU A 586 -23.01 -13.76 2.05
N LEU A 587 -23.85 -13.66 3.08
CA LEU A 587 -23.47 -13.00 4.33
C LEU A 587 -22.29 -13.69 5.02
N ILE A 588 -22.30 -15.02 5.11
CA ILE A 588 -21.20 -15.76 5.72
C ILE A 588 -19.93 -15.63 4.88
N SER A 589 -20.03 -15.70 3.55
CA SER A 589 -18.88 -15.48 2.67
C SER A 589 -18.28 -14.08 2.82
N ARG A 590 -19.10 -13.07 3.13
CA ARG A 590 -18.64 -11.71 3.47
C ARG A 590 -17.90 -11.63 4.80
N VAL A 591 -18.30 -12.41 5.80
CA VAL A 591 -17.53 -12.54 7.06
C VAL A 591 -16.21 -13.24 6.80
N ALA A 592 -16.23 -14.29 5.98
CA ALA A 592 -15.03 -15.04 5.59
C ALA A 592 -13.99 -14.18 4.86
N SER A 593 -14.38 -13.12 4.13
CA SER A 593 -13.41 -12.21 3.48
C SER A 593 -12.63 -11.32 4.45
N LEU A 594 -12.92 -11.38 5.76
CA LEU A 594 -12.19 -10.64 6.79
C LEU A 594 -11.02 -11.42 7.38
N GLY A 595 -10.94 -12.73 7.13
CA GLY A 595 -9.88 -13.63 7.61
C GLY A 595 -8.91 -14.02 6.50
N LEU A 596 -7.74 -14.54 6.88
CA LEU A 596 -6.70 -14.97 5.94
C LEU A 596 -6.96 -16.40 5.42
N PHE A 597 -6.44 -16.75 4.26
CA PHE A 597 -6.53 -18.10 3.73
C PHE A 597 -5.22 -18.89 3.94
N LYS A 598 -5.30 -20.14 4.42
CA LYS A 598 -4.12 -21.01 4.52
C LYS A 598 -3.91 -21.77 3.22
N HIS A 599 -2.98 -21.26 2.41
CA HIS A 599 -2.65 -21.80 1.10
C HIS A 599 -1.16 -21.99 0.97
N ALA A 600 -0.76 -23.01 0.20
CA ALA A 600 0.64 -23.26 -0.11
C ALA A 600 1.31 -22.01 -0.73
N ALA A 601 2.61 -21.83 -0.50
CA ALA A 601 3.40 -20.71 -1.02
C ALA A 601 3.67 -20.80 -2.54
N ILE A 602 2.60 -20.82 -3.33
CA ILE A 602 2.52 -20.85 -4.79
C ILE A 602 1.30 -20.03 -5.24
N GLY A 603 1.22 -19.70 -6.52
CA GLY A 603 0.06 -19.00 -7.08
C GLY A 603 -1.25 -19.76 -6.88
N TYR A 604 -2.31 -19.02 -6.56
CA TYR A 604 -3.65 -19.59 -6.34
C TYR A 604 -4.18 -20.35 -7.55
N THR A 605 -4.84 -21.46 -7.27
CA THR A 605 -5.65 -22.20 -8.25
C THR A 605 -7.00 -22.51 -7.63
N GLY A 606 -8.08 -22.17 -8.32
CA GLY A 606 -9.43 -22.46 -7.86
C GLY A 606 -10.47 -21.56 -8.51
N PRO A 607 -11.74 -21.69 -8.10
CA PRO A 607 -12.81 -20.85 -8.60
C PRO A 607 -12.60 -19.38 -8.19
N LEU A 608 -13.02 -18.45 -9.05
CA LEU A 608 -13.01 -17.01 -8.80
C LEU A 608 -14.45 -16.47 -8.65
N SER A 609 -14.58 -15.35 -7.95
CA SER A 609 -15.86 -14.64 -7.78
C SER A 609 -15.64 -13.13 -7.86
N ARG A 610 -16.10 -12.52 -8.96
CA ARG A 610 -16.10 -11.06 -9.13
C ARG A 610 -17.00 -10.38 -8.11
N HIS A 611 -18.11 -11.03 -7.75
CA HIS A 611 -19.04 -10.54 -6.74
C HIS A 611 -18.40 -10.43 -5.34
N LEU A 612 -17.63 -11.44 -4.92
CA LEU A 612 -16.90 -11.39 -3.65
C LEU A 612 -15.72 -10.43 -3.73
N LEU A 613 -15.04 -10.31 -4.88
CA LEU A 613 -13.99 -9.31 -5.07
C LEU A 613 -14.51 -7.89 -4.88
N ALA A 614 -15.67 -7.54 -5.44
CA ALA A 614 -16.28 -6.23 -5.24
C ALA A 614 -16.53 -5.94 -3.74
N TYR A 615 -16.91 -6.95 -2.95
CA TYR A 615 -17.02 -6.82 -1.51
C TYR A 615 -15.66 -6.64 -0.82
N GLN A 616 -14.67 -7.47 -1.16
CA GLN A 616 -13.33 -7.40 -0.60
C GLN A 616 -12.69 -6.03 -0.83
N GLN A 617 -12.95 -5.37 -1.97
CA GLN A 617 -12.48 -4.01 -2.24
C GLN A 617 -13.11 -2.97 -1.29
N LEU A 618 -14.37 -3.11 -0.89
CA LEU A 618 -14.97 -2.28 0.16
C LEU A 618 -14.26 -2.49 1.50
N THR A 619 -13.99 -3.75 1.86
CA THR A 619 -13.32 -4.08 3.13
C THR A 619 -11.88 -3.54 3.15
N SER A 620 -11.15 -3.61 2.02
CA SER A 620 -9.79 -3.08 1.87
C SER A 620 -9.76 -1.55 1.97
N LEU A 621 -10.74 -0.87 1.35
CA LEU A 621 -10.88 0.59 1.44
C LEU A 621 -11.08 1.04 2.88
N LEU A 622 -11.98 0.38 3.62
CA LEU A 622 -12.25 0.68 5.03
C LEU A 622 -11.05 0.37 5.92
N ARG A 623 -10.44 -0.82 5.76
CA ARG A 623 -9.25 -1.24 6.49
C ARG A 623 -8.11 -0.24 6.31
N SER A 624 -7.85 0.18 5.08
CA SER A 624 -6.81 1.17 4.77
C SER A 624 -7.12 2.53 5.42
N GLY A 625 -8.37 2.99 5.41
CA GLY A 625 -8.76 4.24 6.08
C GLY A 625 -8.63 4.19 7.61
N LEU A 626 -8.97 3.06 8.24
CA LEU A 626 -8.77 2.86 9.67
C LEU A 626 -7.28 2.79 10.02
N ARG A 627 -6.47 2.17 9.15
CA ARG A 627 -5.02 2.12 9.30
C ARG A 627 -4.36 3.49 9.15
N ASP A 628 -4.82 4.31 8.21
CA ASP A 628 -4.37 5.70 8.06
C ASP A 628 -4.62 6.49 9.36
N LEU A 629 -5.79 6.32 9.98
CA LEU A 629 -6.13 6.97 11.24
C LEU A 629 -5.25 6.51 12.41
N LEU A 630 -4.96 5.20 12.52
CA LEU A 630 -4.01 4.66 13.51
C LEU A 630 -2.63 5.29 13.41
N GLU A 631 -2.09 5.38 12.18
CA GLU A 631 -0.79 6.00 11.93
C GLU A 631 -0.77 7.49 12.28
N MET A 632 -1.85 8.21 12.00
CA MET A 632 -1.94 9.62 12.36
C MET A 632 -2.07 9.84 13.87
N HIS A 633 -2.69 8.93 14.63
CA HIS A 633 -2.62 8.96 16.08
C HIS A 633 -1.20 8.71 16.60
N ALA A 634 -0.48 7.73 16.02
CA ALA A 634 0.91 7.46 16.37
C ALA A 634 1.79 8.70 16.11
N ALA A 635 1.71 9.30 14.93
CA ALA A 635 2.42 10.55 14.62
C ALA A 635 2.02 11.69 15.56
N ASN A 636 0.73 11.83 15.89
CA ASN A 636 0.25 12.88 16.77
C ASN A 636 0.82 12.77 18.20
N ILE A 637 1.06 11.55 18.72
CA ILE A 637 1.75 11.34 20.01
C ILE A 637 3.14 12.00 19.98
N PHE A 638 3.89 11.82 18.90
CA PHE A 638 5.22 12.41 18.77
C PHE A 638 5.17 13.92 18.49
N LEU A 639 4.33 14.36 17.54
CA LEU A 639 4.21 15.76 17.15
C LEU A 639 3.66 16.66 18.27
N SER A 640 2.88 16.12 19.20
CA SER A 640 2.42 16.83 20.40
C SER A 640 3.49 16.90 21.51
N GLY A 641 4.62 16.21 21.35
CA GLY A 641 5.63 16.06 22.39
C GLY A 641 5.14 15.19 23.56
N SER A 642 4.27 14.22 23.30
CA SER A 642 3.84 13.23 24.31
C SER A 642 4.83 12.07 24.45
N ALA A 643 5.68 11.85 23.45
CA ALA A 643 6.73 10.85 23.50
C ALA A 643 8.13 11.47 23.60
N ASP A 644 9.05 10.76 24.24
CA ASP A 644 10.46 11.08 24.31
C ASP A 644 11.11 10.90 22.93
N ARG A 645 11.64 11.98 22.38
CA ARG A 645 12.28 11.97 21.06
C ARG A 645 13.60 11.20 21.04
N LYS A 646 14.25 10.96 22.19
CA LYS A 646 15.52 10.23 22.24
C LYS A 646 15.32 8.72 22.26
N THR A 647 14.55 8.23 23.22
CA THR A 647 14.37 6.79 23.43
C THR A 647 13.26 6.25 22.54
N ALA A 648 12.05 6.83 22.64
CA ALA A 648 10.91 6.45 21.81
C ALA A 648 11.10 6.87 20.34
N GLY A 649 11.84 7.95 20.08
CA GLY A 649 12.20 8.39 18.74
C GLY A 649 13.38 7.65 18.10
N SER A 650 13.91 6.61 18.76
CA SER A 650 14.95 5.77 18.16
C SER A 650 14.44 5.03 16.92
N PRO A 651 15.27 4.80 15.90
CA PRO A 651 14.85 4.11 14.67
C PRO A 651 14.17 2.76 14.95
N THR A 652 14.71 1.97 15.87
CA THR A 652 14.20 0.64 16.22
C THR A 652 12.79 0.72 16.81
N VAL A 653 12.55 1.62 17.77
CA VAL A 653 11.23 1.76 18.40
C VAL A 653 10.20 2.29 17.42
N LEU A 654 10.58 3.26 16.57
CA LEU A 654 9.67 3.81 15.56
C LEU A 654 9.23 2.76 14.53
N THR A 655 10.17 1.98 14.00
CA THR A 655 9.86 0.91 13.04
C THR A 655 9.07 -0.22 13.71
N GLU A 656 9.39 -0.57 14.96
CA GLU A 656 8.67 -1.58 15.72
C GLU A 656 7.21 -1.16 15.96
N VAL A 657 6.97 0.07 16.42
CA VAL A 657 5.61 0.62 16.60
C VAL A 657 4.86 0.60 15.28
N GLY A 658 5.45 1.16 14.20
CA GLY A 658 4.83 1.18 12.89
C GLY A 658 4.45 -0.22 12.37
N SER A 659 5.31 -1.21 12.59
CA SER A 659 5.13 -2.59 12.12
C SER A 659 4.10 -3.38 12.93
N LYS A 660 3.94 -3.08 14.23
CA LYS A 660 3.03 -3.80 15.14
C LYS A 660 1.67 -3.13 15.34
N LEU A 661 1.45 -1.93 14.79
CA LEU A 661 0.12 -1.34 14.73
C LEU A 661 -0.85 -2.27 13.96
N PRO A 662 -2.14 -2.37 14.37
CA PRO A 662 -3.14 -3.21 13.69
C PRO A 662 -3.42 -2.81 12.23
N LEU A 663 -4.12 -3.69 11.50
CA LEU A 663 -4.70 -3.44 10.17
C LEU A 663 -3.64 -3.19 9.09
N ALA A 664 -2.47 -3.82 9.22
CA ALA A 664 -1.36 -3.66 8.28
C ALA A 664 -1.53 -4.49 7.00
N ARG A 665 -2.16 -5.67 7.10
CA ARG A 665 -2.34 -6.62 5.99
C ARG A 665 -3.80 -6.66 5.54
N ASP A 666 -4.01 -6.63 4.23
CA ASP A 666 -5.31 -6.89 3.62
C ASP A 666 -5.52 -8.40 3.41
N PRO A 667 -6.65 -8.98 3.86
CA PRO A 667 -7.01 -10.35 3.53
C PRO A 667 -7.28 -10.55 2.05
N ASP A 668 -6.89 -11.71 1.52
CA ASP A 668 -7.25 -12.19 0.19
C ASP A 668 -8.66 -12.82 0.18
N LEU A 669 -9.15 -13.17 -1.00
CA LEU A 669 -10.46 -13.79 -1.19
C LEU A 669 -10.53 -15.30 -0.93
N GLY A 670 -9.41 -15.99 -0.75
CA GLY A 670 -9.34 -17.45 -0.73
C GLY A 670 -10.28 -18.09 0.29
N LEU A 671 -10.28 -17.59 1.53
CA LEU A 671 -11.15 -18.07 2.60
C LEU A 671 -12.64 -17.88 2.24
N SER A 672 -12.98 -16.73 1.67
CA SER A 672 -14.34 -16.42 1.20
C SER A 672 -14.80 -17.36 0.09
N LEU A 673 -13.91 -17.70 -0.85
CA LEU A 673 -14.19 -18.61 -1.96
C LEU A 673 -14.40 -20.05 -1.47
N VAL A 674 -13.61 -20.51 -0.50
CA VAL A 674 -13.77 -21.83 0.15
C VAL A 674 -15.11 -21.90 0.87
N VAL A 675 -15.43 -20.92 1.71
CA VAL A 675 -16.68 -20.87 2.48
C VAL A 675 -17.90 -20.81 1.55
N LYS A 676 -17.87 -19.94 0.53
CA LYS A 676 -18.93 -19.88 -0.49
C LYS A 676 -19.14 -21.24 -1.15
N SER A 677 -18.06 -21.84 -1.63
CA SER A 677 -18.11 -23.13 -2.35
C SER A 677 -18.66 -24.24 -1.47
N TYR A 678 -18.25 -24.28 -0.19
CA TYR A 678 -18.73 -25.23 0.80
C TYR A 678 -20.24 -25.10 1.01
N LEU A 679 -20.71 -23.88 1.24
CA LEU A 679 -22.13 -23.61 1.50
C LEU A 679 -23.01 -23.85 0.26
N ASP A 680 -22.56 -23.47 -0.94
CA ASP A 680 -23.26 -23.79 -2.19
C ASP A 680 -23.40 -25.32 -2.36
N GLU A 681 -22.36 -26.10 -2.07
CA GLU A 681 -22.43 -27.57 -2.11
C GLU A 681 -23.37 -28.14 -1.04
N LEU A 682 -23.36 -27.58 0.18
CA LEU A 682 -24.33 -27.98 1.22
C LEU A 682 -25.78 -27.68 0.83
N SER A 683 -26.02 -26.59 0.11
CA SER A 683 -27.34 -26.22 -0.43
C SER A 683 -27.74 -27.05 -1.67
N ASN A 684 -26.90 -27.97 -2.13
CA ASN A 684 -27.23 -28.89 -3.22
C ASN A 684 -27.91 -30.17 -2.72
N GLU A 685 -28.57 -30.87 -3.64
CA GLU A 685 -29.12 -32.21 -3.42
C GLU A 685 -28.00 -33.15 -2.90
N PRO A 686 -28.22 -33.92 -1.81
CA PRO A 686 -27.18 -34.76 -1.21
C PRO A 686 -26.45 -35.69 -2.19
N GLU A 687 -27.18 -36.23 -3.18
CA GLU A 687 -26.65 -37.14 -4.20
C GLU A 687 -25.75 -36.44 -5.24
N ARG A 688 -25.81 -35.11 -5.35
CA ARG A 688 -25.06 -34.29 -6.30
C ARG A 688 -23.96 -33.45 -5.65
N ARG A 689 -23.75 -33.61 -4.34
CA ARG A 689 -22.71 -32.86 -3.61
C ARG A 689 -21.34 -33.31 -4.06
N SER A 690 -20.51 -32.34 -4.44
CA SER A 690 -19.10 -32.55 -4.75
C SER A 690 -18.24 -32.19 -3.54
N ASP A 691 -17.11 -32.89 -3.37
CA ASP A 691 -16.10 -32.48 -2.39
C ASP A 691 -15.34 -31.26 -2.93
N ILE A 692 -15.51 -30.12 -2.26
CA ILE A 692 -14.86 -28.86 -2.64
C ILE A 692 -13.35 -28.93 -2.56
N ARG A 693 -12.76 -29.89 -1.82
CA ARG A 693 -11.30 -30.03 -1.70
C ARG A 693 -10.64 -30.27 -3.06
N ALA A 694 -11.35 -30.92 -3.98
CA ALA A 694 -10.89 -31.13 -5.35
C ALA A 694 -10.75 -29.82 -6.18
N TRP A 695 -11.37 -28.73 -5.72
CA TRP A 695 -11.29 -27.42 -6.37
C TRP A 695 -10.21 -26.52 -5.76
N PHE A 696 -9.78 -26.82 -4.53
CA PHE A 696 -8.79 -26.07 -3.75
C PHE A 696 -7.60 -26.98 -3.39
N ASN A 697 -6.97 -27.57 -4.41
CA ASN A 697 -5.92 -28.61 -4.25
C ASN A 697 -4.67 -28.17 -3.48
N HIS A 698 -4.50 -26.87 -3.28
CA HIS A 698 -3.35 -26.25 -2.62
C HIS A 698 -3.73 -25.53 -1.31
N ALA A 699 -4.97 -25.68 -0.85
CA ALA A 699 -5.36 -25.29 0.50
C ALA A 699 -4.67 -26.22 1.50
N GLU A 700 -4.08 -25.66 2.56
CA GLU A 700 -3.34 -26.45 3.55
C GLU A 700 -4.29 -27.12 4.56
N ASP A 701 -5.35 -26.41 4.97
CA ASP A 701 -6.28 -26.86 6.01
C ASP A 701 -7.70 -26.27 5.81
N VAL A 702 -8.46 -26.89 4.91
CA VAL A 702 -9.84 -26.46 4.61
C VAL A 702 -10.76 -26.57 5.84
N GLU A 703 -10.63 -27.63 6.66
CA GLU A 703 -11.47 -27.80 7.84
C GLU A 703 -11.16 -26.75 8.92
N GLY A 704 -9.88 -26.46 9.16
CA GLY A 704 -9.46 -25.42 10.08
C GLY A 704 -9.86 -24.02 9.62
N ASP A 705 -9.78 -23.74 8.31
CA ASP A 705 -10.22 -22.47 7.74
C ASP A 705 -11.74 -22.28 7.84
N LEU A 706 -12.53 -23.33 7.56
CA LEU A 706 -13.97 -23.33 7.81
C LEU A 706 -14.27 -23.11 9.30
N GLY A 707 -13.61 -23.88 10.18
CA GLY A 707 -13.76 -23.77 11.63
C GLY A 707 -13.44 -22.38 12.17
N LYS A 708 -12.44 -21.71 11.60
CA LYS A 708 -12.10 -20.32 11.90
C LYS A 708 -13.22 -19.37 11.47
N CYS A 709 -13.75 -19.52 10.26
CA CYS A 709 -14.88 -18.70 9.80
C CYS A 709 -16.12 -18.88 10.69
N TRP A 710 -16.44 -20.11 11.10
CA TRP A 710 -17.54 -20.36 12.03
C TRP A 710 -17.32 -19.71 13.38
N GLY A 711 -16.11 -19.80 13.92
CA GLY A 711 -15.74 -19.14 15.17
C GLY A 711 -15.90 -17.62 15.11
N VAL A 712 -15.50 -16.98 14.00
CA VAL A 712 -15.68 -15.53 13.80
C VAL A 712 -17.16 -15.16 13.59
N TRP A 713 -17.96 -16.04 12.98
CA TRP A 713 -19.40 -15.83 12.80
C TRP A 713 -20.20 -15.96 14.11
N GLU A 714 -19.81 -16.90 14.97
CA GLU A 714 -20.44 -17.11 16.28
C GLU A 714 -20.07 -16.02 17.29
N ALA A 715 -18.85 -15.48 17.19
CA ALA A 715 -18.35 -14.36 17.98
C ALA A 715 -19.03 -13.04 17.61
#